data_AF-A0A820PH03-F1
#
_entry.id   AF-A0A820PH03-F1
#
_cell.length_a   1.000
_cell.length_b   1.000
_cell.length_c   1.000
_cell.angle_alpha   90.00
_cell.angle_beta   90.00
_cell.angle_gamma   90.00
#
_symmetry.space_group_name_H-M   'P 1'
#
loop_
_entity.id
_entity.type
_entity.pdbx_description
1 polymer ?
#
loop_
_entity_poly.entity_id
_entity_poly.type
_entity_poly.pdbx_seq_one_letter_code
_entity_poly.pdbx_strand_id
1 'polypeptide(L)'
;MHFRCLVVFSIILFSSSLGFHIKKQQQTGIDIDKIFENGPFPIAEVSYEYPIVNDTELTPSSNNLTTQIRGQIYFPNTTTNDTQGSFPILVFLPGKHADCRLPVPPGYPALDLEATDSWGHCPNNLSTVPSHLGFAYLGKYFASYGYIVISIDIILINNKWGIPGDDTLNFVRARIVLRTLQKMMELNANAKTSKQVLGGIDLSDKFDFSQVGMMGHSRGGEGVRNAYNMLMENKGPSDAPKWRERLPDVMIRAIMEIAPMYYGQNGTTLGVENIPWGMLVSGCEDDEIDYVHVYLAYHQLYTAKRPNHVLHIYGANHEYFNTEWQVGLPMCLGDQDPLWDVNATTFKIRDLYPPVANTSLDLTLLKINESESQRRTAIYSLSAFFRAYVGVNADPALAKYLQSSTPLPANLTEIGRQFFDNTQSIRLFNGTGNIISTTGAQIMPLKQYAQSIFASFVTAYNNSQVPPPHFALNPPQKGNLSLDCLELIENAVHIDFGNNSESEVIVLFNKVEVGKSTTIDIQLARRSSCWFTSTHPSTCAEPRLMDIEIQLQTQAGFIYSTTVSLKSRYNLQFARCNAMKLPPEKIGFLPVMFETVTISVVDHFYVSGLKFISHNGGSMILGTIETLIQQSSRASFLLISQYVFPNLIFLLFVFYFLN
;
A
#
# COMPACT_ATOMS: atom_id res chain seq x y z
N MET A 1 3.48 76.10 -21.37
CA MET A 1 2.69 77.16 -20.71
C MET A 1 1.23 76.74 -20.80
N HIS A 2 0.58 76.49 -19.66
CA HIS A 2 -0.84 76.72 -19.34
C HIS A 2 -1.93 76.17 -20.28
N PHE A 3 -3.07 75.62 -19.85
CA PHE A 3 -3.64 75.21 -18.57
C PHE A 3 -4.90 74.40 -18.94
N ARG A 4 -5.33 73.49 -18.07
CA ARG A 4 -6.58 72.71 -18.20
C ARG A 4 -7.83 73.58 -18.02
N CYS A 5 -8.91 73.20 -18.71
CA CYS A 5 -10.31 73.12 -18.26
C CYS A 5 -11.22 72.98 -19.51
N LEU A 6 -12.37 72.30 -19.56
CA LEU A 6 -13.10 71.32 -18.76
C LEU A 6 -14.35 71.04 -19.63
N VAL A 7 -14.87 69.81 -19.70
CA VAL A 7 -16.32 69.44 -19.67
C VAL A 7 -16.44 67.93 -19.96
N VAL A 8 -17.26 67.27 -19.14
CA VAL A 8 -17.49 65.82 -19.01
C VAL A 8 -18.87 65.45 -19.60
N PHE A 9 -19.05 64.15 -19.87
CA PHE A 9 -20.29 63.36 -20.13
C PHE A 9 -20.72 63.25 -21.61
N SER A 10 -20.98 62.08 -22.21
CA SER A 10 -21.44 60.78 -21.70
C SER A 10 -20.93 59.59 -22.54
N ILE A 11 -20.72 58.45 -21.87
CA ILE A 11 -20.38 57.15 -22.47
C ILE A 11 -21.68 56.44 -22.87
N ILE A 12 -21.79 56.07 -24.15
CA ILE A 12 -22.69 55.02 -24.62
C ILE A 12 -21.80 53.92 -25.21
N LEU A 13 -21.84 52.76 -24.56
CA LEU A 13 -21.16 51.53 -24.94
C LEU A 13 -21.84 50.93 -26.18
N PHE A 14 -21.11 50.80 -27.29
CA PHE A 14 -21.48 49.91 -28.39
C PHE A 14 -20.78 48.57 -28.22
N SER A 15 -21.60 47.54 -28.11
CA SER A 15 -21.24 46.12 -28.08
C SER A 15 -20.61 45.66 -29.39
N SER A 16 -19.42 45.07 -29.32
CA SER A 16 -18.98 44.08 -30.31
C SER A 16 -18.38 42.88 -29.57
N SER A 17 -18.91 41.73 -29.89
CA SER A 17 -18.68 40.43 -29.28
C SER A 17 -17.29 39.89 -29.63
N LEU A 18 -16.32 40.05 -28.71
CA LEU A 18 -15.19 39.13 -28.61
C LEU A 18 -15.57 38.03 -27.62
N GLY A 19 -15.96 36.87 -28.17
CA GLY A 19 -16.17 35.67 -27.40
C GLY A 19 -14.87 35.20 -26.78
N PHE A 20 -14.66 35.52 -25.50
CA PHE A 20 -13.73 34.80 -24.65
C PHE A 20 -14.20 33.35 -24.56
N HIS A 21 -13.63 32.46 -25.39
CA HIS A 21 -13.64 31.03 -25.13
C HIS A 21 -12.80 30.79 -23.87
N ILE A 22 -13.45 30.86 -22.72
CA ILE A 22 -13.01 30.15 -21.52
C ILE A 22 -13.03 28.68 -21.93
N LYS A 23 -11.85 28.12 -22.27
CA LYS A 23 -11.68 26.67 -22.23
C LYS A 23 -12.00 26.26 -20.79
N LYS A 24 -13.21 25.74 -20.59
CA LYS A 24 -13.49 24.83 -19.47
C LYS A 24 -12.31 23.87 -19.45
N GLN A 25 -11.55 23.83 -18.35
CA GLN A 25 -10.68 22.69 -18.09
C GLN A 25 -11.59 21.46 -18.12
N GLN A 26 -11.57 20.76 -19.25
CA GLN A 26 -12.14 19.45 -19.35
C GLN A 26 -11.27 18.61 -18.41
N GLN A 27 -11.82 18.22 -17.26
CA GLN A 27 -11.22 17.18 -16.44
C GLN A 27 -11.01 15.98 -17.37
N THR A 28 -9.77 15.75 -17.77
CA THR A 28 -9.34 14.55 -18.47
C THR A 28 -9.32 13.42 -17.44
N GLY A 29 -10.49 13.06 -16.93
CA GLY A 29 -10.64 11.83 -16.16
C GLY A 29 -10.65 10.68 -17.16
N ILE A 30 -9.72 9.74 -17.01
CA ILE A 30 -9.90 8.42 -17.61
C ILE A 30 -11.23 7.88 -17.08
N ASP A 31 -12.09 7.40 -17.97
CA ASP A 31 -13.27 6.63 -17.57
C ASP A 31 -12.79 5.47 -16.69
N ILE A 32 -13.27 5.39 -15.45
CA ILE A 32 -12.66 4.54 -14.42
C ILE A 32 -12.61 3.07 -14.84
N ASP A 33 -13.56 2.64 -15.67
CA ASP A 33 -13.60 1.28 -16.21
C ASP A 33 -12.48 0.99 -17.23
N LYS A 34 -11.94 2.03 -17.89
CA LYS A 34 -10.80 1.88 -18.81
C LYS A 34 -9.48 1.54 -18.12
N ILE A 35 -9.43 1.60 -16.78
CA ILE A 35 -8.25 1.17 -16.03
C ILE A 35 -7.98 -0.35 -16.16
N PHE A 36 -8.96 -1.14 -16.63
CA PHE A 36 -8.78 -2.57 -16.87
C PHE A 36 -8.36 -2.88 -18.32
N GLU A 37 -8.46 -1.92 -19.22
CA GLU A 37 -8.11 -2.12 -20.63
C GLU A 37 -6.60 -2.19 -20.79
N ASN A 38 -6.13 -3.07 -21.68
CA ASN A 38 -4.72 -3.09 -22.08
C ASN A 38 -4.34 -1.78 -22.77
N GLY A 39 -3.09 -1.38 -22.60
CA GLY A 39 -2.51 -0.24 -23.29
C GLY A 39 -2.25 -0.52 -24.78
N PRO A 40 -1.75 0.49 -25.51
CA PRO A 40 -1.67 0.46 -26.97
C PRO A 40 -0.54 -0.42 -27.53
N PHE A 41 0.40 -0.87 -26.68
CA PHE A 41 1.55 -1.62 -27.16
C PHE A 41 1.24 -3.12 -27.29
N PRO A 42 1.62 -3.78 -28.40
CA PRO A 42 1.74 -5.23 -28.42
C PRO A 42 2.80 -5.68 -27.40
N ILE A 43 2.68 -6.90 -26.90
CA ILE A 43 3.52 -7.43 -25.82
C ILE A 43 4.42 -8.55 -26.35
N ALA A 44 5.66 -8.59 -25.88
CA ALA A 44 6.54 -9.75 -25.99
C ALA A 44 7.07 -10.12 -24.59
N GLU A 45 7.55 -11.35 -24.47
CA GLU A 45 8.08 -11.89 -23.22
C GLU A 45 9.30 -12.76 -23.45
N VAL A 46 10.24 -12.76 -22.51
CA VAL A 46 11.46 -13.57 -22.57
C VAL A 46 11.97 -13.92 -21.18
N SER A 47 12.46 -15.15 -21.00
CA SER A 47 13.12 -15.58 -19.78
C SER A 47 14.60 -15.21 -19.78
N TYR A 48 15.16 -14.88 -18.63
CA TYR A 48 16.61 -14.78 -18.43
C TYR A 48 17.05 -15.73 -17.33
N GLU A 49 18.22 -16.35 -17.50
CA GLU A 49 18.78 -17.27 -16.51
C GLU A 49 20.31 -17.15 -16.50
N TYR A 50 20.87 -16.75 -15.36
CA TYR A 50 22.30 -16.76 -15.10
C TYR A 50 22.70 -18.04 -14.35
N PRO A 51 23.98 -18.45 -14.36
CA PRO A 51 24.44 -19.62 -13.63
C PRO A 51 24.17 -19.51 -12.12
N ILE A 52 23.89 -20.66 -11.49
CA ILE A 52 23.84 -20.78 -10.02
C ILE A 52 25.26 -20.59 -9.47
N VAL A 53 25.42 -19.68 -8.52
CA VAL A 53 26.71 -19.34 -7.92
C VAL A 53 26.59 -19.15 -6.41
N ASN A 54 27.70 -19.34 -5.69
CA ASN A 54 27.85 -18.84 -4.32
C ASN A 54 28.33 -17.38 -4.41
N ASP A 55 27.37 -16.44 -4.46
CA ASP A 55 27.64 -15.00 -4.54
C ASP A 55 27.74 -14.41 -3.13
N THR A 56 28.98 -14.28 -2.65
CA THR A 56 29.27 -13.76 -1.31
C THR A 56 28.83 -12.31 -1.10
N GLU A 57 28.51 -11.57 -2.17
CA GLU A 57 27.89 -10.25 -2.02
C GLU A 57 26.39 -10.36 -1.74
N LEU A 58 25.70 -11.36 -2.29
CA LEU A 58 24.27 -11.58 -2.01
C LEU A 58 24.06 -12.25 -0.65
N THR A 59 24.94 -13.18 -0.30
CA THR A 59 24.90 -13.97 0.93
C THR A 59 26.22 -13.86 1.68
N PRO A 60 26.48 -12.74 2.39
CA PRO A 60 27.79 -12.43 2.99
C PRO A 60 28.16 -13.28 4.22
N SER A 61 27.45 -14.38 4.48
CA SER A 61 27.67 -15.25 5.64
C SER A 61 28.41 -16.54 5.25
N SER A 62 28.97 -17.25 6.24
CA SER A 62 29.72 -18.50 6.04
C SER A 62 28.86 -19.71 5.64
N ASN A 63 27.55 -19.54 5.44
CA ASN A 63 26.64 -20.66 5.15
C ASN A 63 26.68 -21.16 3.70
N ASN A 64 27.48 -20.54 2.81
CA ASN A 64 27.63 -20.90 1.40
C ASN A 64 26.30 -21.03 0.64
N LEU A 65 25.31 -20.19 0.99
CA LEU A 65 24.02 -20.20 0.33
C LEU A 65 24.18 -19.86 -1.15
N THR A 66 23.76 -20.78 -2.02
CA THR A 66 23.75 -20.56 -3.46
C THR A 66 22.62 -19.62 -3.85
N THR A 67 22.87 -18.86 -4.90
CA THR A 67 21.91 -17.90 -5.45
C THR A 67 21.91 -17.99 -6.97
N GLN A 68 20.83 -17.53 -7.59
CA GLN A 68 20.70 -17.44 -9.03
C GLN A 68 19.97 -16.15 -9.39
N ILE A 69 20.41 -15.51 -10.47
CA ILE A 69 19.69 -14.39 -11.07
C ILE A 69 18.92 -14.94 -12.27
N ARG A 70 17.59 -15.03 -12.14
CA ARG A 70 16.72 -15.54 -13.20
C ARG A 70 15.31 -14.94 -13.08
N GLY A 71 14.51 -15.08 -14.11
CA GLY A 71 13.12 -14.62 -14.12
C GLY A 71 12.56 -14.41 -15.51
N GLN A 72 11.49 -13.63 -15.59
CA GLN A 72 10.75 -13.33 -16.82
C GLN A 72 10.72 -11.81 -17.06
N ILE A 73 10.93 -11.39 -18.31
CA ILE A 73 10.78 -10.01 -18.76
C ILE A 73 9.54 -9.94 -19.64
N TYR A 74 8.65 -8.99 -19.37
CA TYR A 74 7.53 -8.60 -20.25
C TYR A 74 7.81 -7.20 -20.77
N PHE A 75 7.68 -6.97 -22.07
CA PHE A 75 8.09 -5.70 -22.68
C PHE A 75 7.24 -5.33 -23.91
N PRO A 76 7.18 -4.04 -24.28
CA PRO A 76 6.54 -3.60 -25.51
C PRO A 76 7.23 -4.20 -26.74
N ASN A 77 6.47 -4.92 -27.58
CA ASN A 77 6.96 -5.53 -28.81
C ASN A 77 6.88 -4.55 -29.99
N THR A 78 7.76 -3.56 -30.00
CA THR A 78 7.72 -2.54 -31.06
C THR A 78 8.48 -3.05 -32.29
N THR A 79 7.74 -3.45 -33.34
CA THR A 79 8.34 -3.91 -34.60
C THR A 79 9.04 -2.76 -35.32
N THR A 80 10.38 -2.77 -35.29
CA THR A 80 11.37 -2.22 -36.25
C THR A 80 11.20 -0.83 -36.88
N ASN A 81 10.29 0.03 -36.42
CA ASN A 81 10.22 1.45 -36.87
C ASN A 81 10.01 2.44 -35.71
N ASP A 82 10.15 1.99 -34.47
CA ASP A 82 9.76 2.80 -33.33
C ASP A 82 10.89 3.74 -32.89
N THR A 83 10.65 5.04 -33.06
CA THR A 83 11.44 6.15 -32.49
C THR A 83 11.28 6.25 -30.97
N GLN A 84 10.43 5.43 -30.36
CA GLN A 84 10.22 5.43 -28.92
C GLN A 84 11.43 4.78 -28.21
N GLY A 85 12.07 5.61 -27.39
CA GLY A 85 13.32 5.33 -26.68
C GLY A 85 13.20 4.26 -25.59
N SER A 86 13.96 4.42 -24.52
CA SER A 86 13.91 3.53 -23.36
C SER A 86 12.56 3.58 -22.64
N PHE A 87 12.19 2.47 -22.00
CA PHE A 87 10.95 2.31 -21.25
C PHE A 87 11.22 2.27 -19.74
N PRO A 88 10.32 2.84 -18.91
CA PRO A 88 10.39 2.68 -17.46
C PRO A 88 10.34 1.22 -17.04
N ILE A 89 10.95 0.92 -15.90
CA ILE A 89 11.13 -0.44 -15.39
C ILE A 89 10.18 -0.67 -14.22
N LEU A 90 9.49 -1.81 -14.20
CA LEU A 90 8.81 -2.31 -13.01
C LEU A 90 9.45 -3.63 -12.57
N VAL A 91 9.92 -3.72 -11.34
CA VAL A 91 10.46 -4.97 -10.76
C VAL A 91 9.38 -5.62 -9.90
N PHE A 92 9.06 -6.87 -10.19
CA PHE A 92 8.14 -7.69 -9.39
C PHE A 92 8.91 -8.76 -8.64
N LEU A 93 8.67 -8.85 -7.33
CA LEU A 93 9.32 -9.81 -6.45
C LEU A 93 8.27 -10.64 -5.68
N PRO A 94 8.13 -11.94 -5.99
CA PRO A 94 7.24 -12.81 -5.23
C PRO A 94 7.74 -13.03 -3.80
N GLY A 95 6.81 -13.48 -2.96
CA GLY A 95 7.02 -13.80 -1.57
C GLY A 95 7.65 -15.16 -1.30
N LYS A 96 7.59 -15.59 -0.04
CA LYS A 96 7.87 -16.99 0.27
C LYS A 96 6.69 -17.82 -0.19
N HIS A 97 6.98 -18.96 -0.82
CA HIS A 97 5.99 -20.00 -1.12
C HIS A 97 6.67 -21.36 -1.14
N ALA A 98 5.90 -22.44 -1.18
CA ALA A 98 6.45 -23.75 -1.52
C ALA A 98 7.15 -23.74 -2.90
N ASP A 99 8.16 -24.58 -3.08
CA ASP A 99 9.12 -24.51 -4.18
C ASP A 99 8.93 -25.63 -5.23
N CYS A 100 8.30 -26.74 -4.84
CA CYS A 100 8.01 -27.88 -5.70
C CYS A 100 6.52 -28.18 -5.78
N ARG A 101 6.06 -28.66 -6.93
CA ARG A 101 4.66 -28.94 -7.23
C ARG A 101 4.43 -30.41 -7.49
N LEU A 102 3.40 -30.94 -6.85
CA LEU A 102 2.88 -32.28 -7.09
C LEU A 102 2.03 -32.32 -8.37
N PRO A 103 2.10 -33.41 -9.15
CA PRO A 103 1.27 -33.58 -10.33
C PRO A 103 -0.17 -33.93 -9.93
N VAL A 104 -1.11 -33.01 -10.15
CA VAL A 104 -2.54 -33.19 -9.84
C VAL A 104 -3.38 -33.41 -11.11
N PRO A 105 -4.51 -34.14 -11.04
CA PRO A 105 -5.43 -34.26 -12.18
C PRO A 105 -6.03 -32.90 -12.59
N PRO A 106 -6.46 -32.74 -13.85
CA PRO A 106 -7.13 -31.51 -14.31
C PRO A 106 -8.31 -31.11 -13.42
N GLY A 107 -8.38 -29.81 -13.13
CA GLY A 107 -9.42 -29.20 -12.31
C GLY A 107 -9.14 -29.20 -10.81
N TYR A 108 -8.10 -29.87 -10.31
CA TYR A 108 -7.66 -29.72 -8.92
C TYR A 108 -6.70 -28.53 -8.78
N PRO A 109 -6.64 -27.88 -7.61
CA PRO A 109 -5.64 -26.85 -7.34
C PRO A 109 -4.24 -27.47 -7.29
N ALA A 110 -3.25 -26.67 -7.71
CA ALA A 110 -1.86 -27.05 -7.60
C ALA A 110 -1.47 -27.31 -6.14
N LEU A 111 -0.99 -28.50 -5.82
CA LEU A 111 -0.47 -28.82 -4.49
C LEU A 111 1.04 -28.61 -4.46
N ASP A 112 1.47 -27.63 -3.69
CA ASP A 112 2.88 -27.25 -3.59
C ASP A 112 3.48 -27.73 -2.25
N LEU A 113 4.76 -28.11 -2.30
CA LEU A 113 5.54 -28.63 -1.18
C LEU A 113 6.89 -27.93 -1.10
N GLU A 114 7.40 -27.80 0.11
CA GLU A 114 8.76 -27.36 0.43
C GLU A 114 9.72 -28.56 0.31
N ALA A 115 10.39 -28.72 -0.83
CA ALA A 115 11.17 -29.92 -1.15
C ALA A 115 12.45 -29.70 -1.98
N THR A 116 12.86 -28.47 -2.32
CA THR A 116 14.09 -28.29 -3.12
C THR A 116 15.36 -28.69 -2.37
N ASP A 117 16.32 -29.25 -3.12
CA ASP A 117 17.70 -29.46 -2.64
C ASP A 117 18.47 -28.12 -2.50
N SER A 118 19.73 -28.16 -2.04
CA SER A 118 20.59 -26.97 -1.91
C SER A 118 20.89 -26.24 -3.24
N TRP A 119 20.51 -26.81 -4.37
CA TRP A 119 20.70 -26.27 -5.72
C TRP A 119 19.38 -25.84 -6.36
N GLY A 120 18.27 -25.91 -5.64
CA GLY A 120 16.95 -25.51 -6.14
C GLY A 120 16.27 -26.57 -7.01
N HIS A 121 16.76 -27.81 -7.03
CA HIS A 121 16.14 -28.89 -7.78
C HIS A 121 15.03 -29.55 -6.97
N CYS A 122 13.90 -29.77 -7.62
CA CYS A 122 12.82 -30.58 -7.08
C CYS A 122 13.13 -32.08 -7.22
N PRO A 123 12.70 -32.93 -6.27
CA PRO A 123 12.75 -34.37 -6.38
C PRO A 123 12.12 -34.90 -7.68
N ASN A 124 12.56 -36.09 -8.11
CA ASN A 124 12.00 -36.75 -9.29
C ASN A 124 10.47 -36.82 -9.23
N ASN A 125 9.81 -36.51 -10.35
CA ASN A 125 8.35 -36.42 -10.54
C ASN A 125 7.66 -35.19 -9.95
N LEU A 126 8.41 -34.25 -9.37
CA LEU A 126 7.90 -32.92 -9.00
C LEU A 126 8.41 -31.87 -9.99
N SER A 127 7.60 -30.85 -10.24
CA SER A 127 8.02 -29.69 -11.04
C SER A 127 8.28 -28.49 -10.14
N THR A 128 9.15 -27.58 -10.55
CA THR A 128 9.33 -26.30 -9.84
C THR A 128 8.05 -25.48 -9.87
N VAL A 129 7.72 -24.82 -8.76
CA VAL A 129 6.64 -23.83 -8.72
C VAL A 129 7.14 -22.53 -9.36
N PRO A 130 6.56 -22.06 -10.48
CA PRO A 130 7.07 -20.89 -11.18
C PRO A 130 6.48 -19.60 -10.58
N SER A 131 6.65 -19.34 -9.29
CA SER A 131 6.03 -18.22 -8.56
C SER A 131 6.17 -16.86 -9.24
N HIS A 132 7.27 -16.61 -9.96
CA HIS A 132 7.50 -15.38 -10.72
C HIS A 132 6.57 -15.21 -11.94
N LEU A 133 6.02 -16.30 -12.49
CA LEU A 133 5.02 -16.25 -13.57
C LEU A 133 3.61 -15.98 -13.05
N GLY A 134 3.39 -16.10 -11.74
CA GLY A 134 2.11 -15.81 -11.10
C GLY A 134 1.60 -14.38 -11.28
N PHE A 135 2.49 -13.45 -11.61
CA PHE A 135 2.18 -12.06 -11.92
C PHE A 135 2.20 -11.75 -13.42
N ALA A 136 2.19 -12.77 -14.30
CA ALA A 136 2.21 -12.58 -15.74
C ALA A 136 1.07 -11.68 -16.23
N TYR A 137 -0.10 -11.76 -15.59
CA TYR A 137 -1.24 -10.90 -15.92
C TYR A 137 -0.93 -9.41 -15.70
N LEU A 138 -0.26 -9.05 -14.59
CA LEU A 138 0.23 -7.70 -14.35
C LEU A 138 1.40 -7.35 -15.29
N GLY A 139 2.32 -8.29 -15.50
CA GLY A 139 3.49 -8.08 -16.37
C GLY A 139 3.08 -7.72 -17.79
N LYS A 140 2.16 -8.49 -18.37
CA LYS A 140 1.56 -8.24 -19.69
C LYS A 140 0.78 -6.94 -19.72
N TYR A 141 -0.03 -6.69 -18.69
CA TYR A 141 -0.79 -5.45 -18.56
C TYR A 141 0.13 -4.21 -18.60
N PHE A 142 1.16 -4.13 -17.75
CA PHE A 142 2.07 -2.98 -17.75
C PHE A 142 2.94 -2.91 -19.02
N ALA A 143 3.34 -4.05 -19.58
CA ALA A 143 4.03 -4.07 -20.87
C ALA A 143 3.18 -3.43 -21.99
N SER A 144 1.88 -3.67 -22.00
CA SER A 144 0.97 -3.01 -22.96
C SER A 144 0.87 -1.49 -22.77
N TYR A 145 1.22 -0.98 -21.58
CA TYR A 145 1.29 0.46 -21.26
C TYR A 145 2.67 1.09 -21.46
N GLY A 146 3.65 0.34 -21.98
CA GLY A 146 4.97 0.89 -22.25
C GLY A 146 5.94 0.76 -21.07
N TYR A 147 5.82 -0.27 -20.24
CA TYR A 147 6.80 -0.60 -19.20
C TYR A 147 7.58 -1.87 -19.57
N ILE A 148 8.86 -1.93 -19.19
CA ILE A 148 9.55 -3.22 -19.09
C ILE A 148 9.32 -3.76 -17.68
N VAL A 149 8.67 -4.91 -17.58
CA VAL A 149 8.42 -5.57 -16.31
C VAL A 149 9.39 -6.73 -16.13
N ILE A 150 10.15 -6.73 -15.04
CA ILE A 150 11.07 -7.79 -14.65
C ILE A 150 10.46 -8.53 -13.47
N SER A 151 9.96 -9.74 -13.71
CA SER A 151 9.44 -10.62 -12.66
C SER A 151 10.52 -11.61 -12.21
N ILE A 152 11.01 -11.43 -10.98
CA ILE A 152 12.17 -12.14 -10.45
C ILE A 152 11.74 -13.48 -9.87
N ASP A 153 12.50 -14.52 -10.17
CA ASP A 153 12.39 -15.82 -9.52
C ASP A 153 13.34 -15.92 -8.32
N ILE A 154 12.81 -16.35 -7.18
CA ILE A 154 13.55 -16.46 -5.90
C ILE A 154 13.68 -17.92 -5.43
N ILE A 155 13.41 -18.89 -6.30
CA ILE A 155 13.36 -20.32 -5.97
C ILE A 155 14.55 -20.81 -5.12
N LEU A 156 15.78 -20.38 -5.45
CA LEU A 156 17.02 -20.82 -4.77
C LEU A 156 17.08 -20.47 -3.28
N ILE A 157 16.43 -19.38 -2.85
CA ILE A 157 16.47 -18.90 -1.46
C ILE A 157 15.12 -19.09 -0.75
N ASN A 158 14.12 -19.61 -1.45
CA ASN A 158 12.72 -19.56 -1.03
C ASN A 158 12.49 -20.36 0.27
N ASN A 159 13.03 -21.57 0.31
CA ASN A 159 12.93 -22.50 1.43
C ASN A 159 14.31 -22.79 2.06
N LYS A 160 15.09 -21.74 2.32
CA LYS A 160 16.43 -21.87 2.91
C LYS A 160 16.46 -21.27 4.30
N TRP A 161 17.36 -21.81 5.13
CA TRP A 161 17.62 -21.27 6.46
C TRP A 161 18.10 -19.83 6.36
N GLY A 162 17.63 -19.00 7.29
CA GLY A 162 18.14 -17.64 7.48
C GLY A 162 19.65 -17.60 7.68
N ILE A 163 20.23 -16.44 7.43
CA ILE A 163 21.64 -16.16 7.74
C ILE A 163 21.74 -15.26 8.96
N PRO A 164 22.88 -15.25 9.67
CA PRO A 164 23.08 -14.32 10.78
C PRO A 164 22.76 -12.87 10.37
N GLY A 165 21.81 -12.26 11.06
CA GLY A 165 21.36 -10.89 10.78
C GLY A 165 20.33 -10.74 9.65
N ASP A 166 19.88 -11.83 9.03
CA ASP A 166 18.82 -11.87 8.02
C ASP A 166 18.05 -13.21 8.08
N ASP A 167 17.34 -13.42 9.19
CA ASP A 167 16.67 -14.68 9.54
C ASP A 167 15.60 -15.11 8.53
N THR A 168 15.00 -14.14 7.81
CA THR A 168 13.97 -14.37 6.79
C THR A 168 14.49 -14.30 5.35
N LEU A 169 15.77 -13.97 5.17
CA LEU A 169 16.46 -13.75 3.89
C LEU A 169 15.91 -12.56 3.07
N ASN A 170 15.38 -11.53 3.74
CA ASN A 170 14.80 -10.38 3.05
C ASN A 170 15.84 -9.36 2.60
N PHE A 171 17.01 -9.28 3.26
CA PHE A 171 18.15 -8.55 2.68
C PHE A 171 18.79 -9.32 1.54
N VAL A 172 18.83 -10.66 1.57
CA VAL A 172 19.24 -11.45 0.40
C VAL A 172 18.30 -11.19 -0.79
N ARG A 173 16.97 -11.18 -0.57
CA ARG A 173 15.97 -10.77 -1.58
C ARG A 173 16.24 -9.37 -2.13
N ALA A 174 16.52 -8.40 -1.26
CA ALA A 174 16.87 -7.05 -1.67
C ALA A 174 18.12 -7.02 -2.57
N ARG A 175 19.17 -7.76 -2.21
CA ARG A 175 20.39 -7.85 -3.02
C ARG A 175 20.16 -8.55 -4.35
N ILE A 176 19.28 -9.55 -4.41
CA ILE A 176 18.86 -10.19 -5.68
C ILE A 176 18.17 -9.17 -6.59
N VAL A 177 17.30 -8.30 -6.06
CA VAL A 177 16.70 -7.19 -6.83
C VAL A 177 17.79 -6.28 -7.40
N LEU A 178 18.72 -5.82 -6.57
CA LEU A 178 19.79 -4.91 -6.98
C LEU A 178 20.76 -5.54 -7.98
N ARG A 179 21.13 -6.81 -7.79
CA ARG A 179 21.93 -7.58 -8.74
C ARG A 179 21.18 -7.81 -10.05
N THR A 180 19.88 -8.05 -10.00
CA THR A 180 19.05 -8.16 -11.22
C THR A 180 19.09 -6.86 -12.01
N LEU A 181 18.92 -5.70 -11.35
CA LEU A 181 19.04 -4.40 -12.01
C LEU A 181 20.44 -4.19 -12.61
N GLN A 182 21.51 -4.58 -11.89
CA GLN A 182 22.86 -4.58 -12.43
C GLN A 182 22.98 -5.43 -13.72
N LYS A 183 22.40 -6.63 -13.72
CA LYS A 183 22.37 -7.50 -14.91
C LYS A 183 21.58 -6.89 -16.05
N MET A 184 20.46 -6.23 -15.78
CA MET A 184 19.72 -5.51 -16.82
C MET A 184 20.53 -4.34 -17.37
N MET A 185 21.35 -3.65 -16.58
CA MET A 185 22.26 -2.61 -17.09
C MET A 185 23.30 -3.20 -18.06
N GLU A 186 23.83 -4.40 -17.77
CA GLU A 186 24.74 -5.13 -18.68
C GLU A 186 24.05 -5.49 -20.01
N LEU A 187 22.79 -5.94 -19.97
CA LEU A 187 21.98 -6.22 -21.17
C LEU A 187 21.67 -4.94 -21.95
N ASN A 188 21.33 -3.86 -21.24
CA ASN A 188 21.00 -2.57 -21.84
C ASN A 188 22.19 -1.94 -22.56
N ALA A 189 23.40 -2.09 -22.01
CA ALA A 189 24.62 -1.50 -22.57
C ALA A 189 25.21 -2.27 -23.76
N ASN A 190 24.78 -3.52 -24.00
CA ASN A 190 25.41 -4.38 -25.01
C ASN A 190 24.43 -5.35 -25.68
N ALA A 191 24.12 -5.07 -26.95
CA ALA A 191 23.26 -5.90 -27.80
C ALA A 191 23.70 -7.37 -27.90
N LYS A 192 25.01 -7.66 -27.92
CA LYS A 192 25.53 -9.03 -27.99
C LYS A 192 25.25 -9.79 -26.69
N THR A 193 25.50 -9.16 -25.54
CA THR A 193 25.17 -9.73 -24.22
C THR A 193 23.67 -9.95 -24.10
N SER A 194 22.87 -8.96 -24.55
CA SER A 194 21.41 -9.05 -24.60
C SER A 194 20.94 -10.29 -25.35
N LYS A 195 21.35 -10.45 -26.62
CA LYS A 195 21.01 -11.61 -27.45
C LYS A 195 21.49 -12.93 -26.88
N GLN A 196 22.67 -12.96 -26.25
CA GLN A 196 23.21 -14.19 -25.67
C GLN A 196 22.38 -14.67 -24.48
N VAL A 197 21.99 -13.77 -23.58
CA VAL A 197 21.23 -14.11 -22.37
C VAL A 197 19.75 -14.32 -22.66
N LEU A 198 19.19 -13.56 -23.61
CA LEU A 198 17.75 -13.53 -23.92
C LEU A 198 17.37 -14.35 -25.15
N GLY A 199 18.11 -15.41 -25.46
CA GLY A 199 17.74 -16.36 -26.53
C GLY A 199 17.62 -15.72 -27.93
N GLY A 200 18.43 -14.71 -28.23
CA GLY A 200 18.45 -13.99 -29.52
C GLY A 200 17.69 -12.66 -29.52
N ILE A 201 17.00 -12.30 -28.44
CA ILE A 201 16.29 -11.03 -28.30
C ILE A 201 17.25 -9.91 -27.90
N ASP A 202 17.09 -8.74 -28.52
CA ASP A 202 17.89 -7.54 -28.25
C ASP A 202 17.09 -6.49 -27.49
N LEU A 203 17.45 -6.28 -26.22
CA LEU A 203 16.91 -5.21 -25.38
C LEU A 203 17.96 -4.14 -25.03
N SER A 204 19.03 -3.99 -25.83
CA SER A 204 19.96 -2.88 -25.62
C SER A 204 19.26 -1.52 -25.84
N ASP A 205 19.63 -0.52 -25.03
CA ASP A 205 19.05 0.83 -25.02
C ASP A 205 17.53 0.90 -24.76
N LYS A 206 16.93 -0.17 -24.24
CA LYS A 206 15.48 -0.24 -23.97
C LYS A 206 15.09 0.04 -22.52
N PHE A 207 16.02 0.06 -21.58
CA PHE A 207 15.74 0.23 -20.16
C PHE A 207 15.98 1.67 -19.69
N ASP A 208 14.99 2.31 -19.06
CA ASP A 208 15.14 3.61 -18.38
C ASP A 208 15.35 3.38 -16.87
N PHE A 209 16.62 3.24 -16.46
CA PHE A 209 17.00 3.07 -15.06
C PHE A 209 16.70 4.30 -14.19
N SER A 210 16.40 5.46 -14.79
CA SER A 210 15.98 6.64 -14.03
C SER A 210 14.50 6.57 -13.62
N GLN A 211 13.75 5.55 -14.06
CA GLN A 211 12.31 5.39 -13.83
C GLN A 211 11.99 3.96 -13.38
N VAL A 212 12.40 3.58 -12.17
CA VAL A 212 12.13 2.24 -11.61
C VAL A 212 10.99 2.27 -10.61
N GLY A 213 9.94 1.48 -10.84
CA GLY A 213 8.95 1.11 -9.85
C GLY A 213 9.20 -0.30 -9.32
N MET A 214 8.80 -0.59 -8.08
CA MET A 214 8.91 -1.94 -7.54
C MET A 214 7.62 -2.40 -6.88
N MET A 215 7.22 -3.64 -7.15
CA MET A 215 6.21 -4.36 -6.40
C MET A 215 6.84 -5.59 -5.76
N GLY A 216 6.47 -5.83 -4.51
CA GLY A 216 6.81 -7.06 -3.82
C GLY A 216 5.61 -7.64 -3.09
N HIS A 217 5.49 -8.96 -3.08
CA HIS A 217 4.44 -9.71 -2.39
C HIS A 217 5.00 -10.38 -1.12
N SER A 218 4.33 -10.31 0.05
CA SER A 218 4.79 -11.02 1.27
C SER A 218 6.23 -10.65 1.65
N ARG A 219 7.13 -11.63 1.82
CA ARG A 219 8.59 -11.42 1.96
C ARG A 219 9.21 -10.63 0.82
N GLY A 220 8.66 -10.73 -0.39
CA GLY A 220 9.06 -9.94 -1.53
C GLY A 220 8.78 -8.45 -1.34
N GLY A 221 7.71 -8.10 -0.61
CA GLY A 221 7.42 -6.72 -0.20
C GLY A 221 8.56 -6.13 0.62
N GLU A 222 8.89 -6.77 1.75
CA GLU A 222 10.05 -6.36 2.55
C GLU A 222 11.36 -6.37 1.74
N GLY A 223 11.53 -7.33 0.83
CA GLY A 223 12.67 -7.40 -0.08
C GLY A 223 12.83 -6.15 -0.97
N VAL A 224 11.77 -5.68 -1.63
CA VAL A 224 11.85 -4.48 -2.47
C VAL A 224 11.99 -3.20 -1.64
N ARG A 225 11.34 -3.13 -0.47
CA ARG A 225 11.50 -2.02 0.47
C ARG A 225 12.92 -1.94 1.02
N ASN A 226 13.54 -3.07 1.32
CA ASN A 226 14.94 -3.15 1.72
C ASN A 226 15.87 -2.77 0.56
N ALA A 227 15.59 -3.20 -0.68
CA ALA A 227 16.37 -2.81 -1.85
C ALA A 227 16.39 -1.28 -2.05
N TYR A 228 15.22 -0.64 -1.89
CA TYR A 228 15.12 0.82 -1.90
C TYR A 228 15.95 1.47 -0.80
N ASN A 229 15.81 1.01 0.44
CA ASN A 229 16.54 1.60 1.55
C ASN A 229 18.06 1.47 1.39
N MET A 230 18.52 0.31 0.92
CA MET A 230 19.94 0.07 0.63
C MET A 230 20.44 0.99 -0.48
N LEU A 231 19.69 1.11 -1.58
CA LEU A 231 20.14 1.83 -2.76
C LEU A 231 19.97 3.35 -2.65
N MET A 232 18.84 3.83 -2.13
CA MET A 232 18.44 5.24 -2.19
C MET A 232 18.73 6.00 -0.90
N GLU A 233 18.65 5.30 0.24
CA GLU A 233 18.75 5.92 1.58
C GLU A 233 20.04 5.55 2.31
N ASN A 234 20.82 4.61 1.76
CA ASN A 234 22.01 4.06 2.41
C ASN A 234 21.72 3.47 3.82
N LYS A 235 20.54 2.86 3.98
CA LYS A 235 20.05 2.24 5.22
C LYS A 235 20.06 0.71 5.11
N GLY A 236 20.11 0.04 6.26
CA GLY A 236 20.11 -1.42 6.36
C GLY A 236 21.51 -1.98 6.61
N PRO A 237 21.91 -3.08 5.94
CA PRO A 237 23.19 -3.75 6.21
C PRO A 237 24.39 -2.88 5.77
N SER A 238 25.56 -3.16 6.33
CA SER A 238 26.78 -2.34 6.14
C SER A 238 27.29 -2.28 4.71
N ASP A 239 26.80 -3.15 3.82
CA ASP A 239 27.12 -3.15 2.39
C ASP A 239 26.22 -2.25 1.53
N ALA A 240 25.19 -1.61 2.11
CA ALA A 240 24.32 -0.66 1.40
C ALA A 240 25.08 0.40 0.57
N PRO A 241 26.16 1.05 1.07
CA PRO A 241 26.89 2.06 0.29
C PRO A 241 27.46 1.52 -1.04
N LYS A 242 27.90 0.26 -1.04
CA LYS A 242 28.51 -0.39 -2.22
C LYS A 242 27.49 -0.54 -3.35
N TRP A 243 26.23 -0.77 -3.02
CA TRP A 243 25.16 -0.87 -4.02
C TRP A 243 24.86 0.47 -4.66
N ARG A 244 24.89 1.57 -3.89
CA ARG A 244 24.71 2.92 -4.44
C ARG A 244 25.83 3.32 -5.40
N GLU A 245 27.08 3.01 -5.06
CA GLU A 245 28.24 3.25 -5.95
C GLU A 245 28.14 2.46 -7.26
N ARG A 246 27.61 1.25 -7.20
CA ARG A 246 27.50 0.32 -8.34
C ARG A 246 26.33 0.64 -9.26
N LEU A 247 25.25 1.19 -8.72
CA LEU A 247 24.00 1.48 -9.44
C LEU A 247 23.69 2.99 -9.40
N PRO A 248 24.60 3.87 -9.83
CA PRO A 248 24.44 5.32 -9.69
C PRO A 248 23.31 5.87 -10.58
N ASP A 249 22.97 5.20 -11.67
CA ASP A 249 21.93 5.66 -12.59
C ASP A 249 20.53 5.13 -12.23
N VAL A 250 20.45 4.20 -11.27
CA VAL A 250 19.18 3.63 -10.84
C VAL A 250 18.47 4.58 -9.88
N MET A 251 17.25 4.97 -10.26
CA MET A 251 16.36 5.80 -9.46
C MET A 251 15.03 5.09 -9.28
N ILE A 252 14.77 4.67 -8.03
CA ILE A 252 13.48 4.13 -7.64
C ILE A 252 12.50 5.28 -7.41
N ARG A 253 11.36 5.23 -8.09
CA ARG A 253 10.35 6.30 -8.14
C ARG A 253 9.13 6.01 -7.28
N ALA A 254 8.76 4.74 -7.12
CA ALA A 254 7.62 4.35 -6.30
C ALA A 254 7.69 2.86 -5.91
N ILE A 255 7.10 2.51 -4.77
CA ILE A 255 6.99 1.12 -4.31
C ILE A 255 5.54 0.82 -3.94
N MET A 256 4.99 -0.28 -4.45
CA MET A 256 3.68 -0.77 -4.01
C MET A 256 3.77 -2.23 -3.60
N GLU A 257 3.49 -2.51 -2.34
CA GLU A 257 3.60 -3.86 -1.78
C GLU A 257 2.23 -4.55 -1.75
N ILE A 258 2.23 -5.88 -1.91
CA ILE A 258 1.04 -6.73 -1.73
C ILE A 258 1.29 -7.57 -0.49
N ALA A 259 0.35 -7.57 0.45
CA ALA A 259 0.37 -8.35 1.70
C ALA A 259 1.79 -8.49 2.30
N PRO A 260 2.54 -7.39 2.53
CA PRO A 260 3.98 -7.49 2.82
C PRO A 260 4.31 -7.90 4.25
N MET A 261 5.40 -8.64 4.39
CA MET A 261 6.05 -8.86 5.69
C MET A 261 6.63 -7.56 6.26
N TYR A 262 6.73 -7.53 7.59
CA TYR A 262 7.38 -6.47 8.35
C TYR A 262 8.05 -6.99 9.63
N TYR A 263 8.90 -8.02 9.50
CA TYR A 263 9.61 -8.59 10.65
C TYR A 263 10.92 -7.83 10.99
N GLY A 264 11.46 -7.08 10.03
CA GLY A 264 12.76 -6.46 10.17
C GLY A 264 13.90 -7.47 10.36
N GLN A 265 15.12 -6.95 10.35
CA GLN A 265 16.32 -7.76 10.43
C GLN A 265 17.30 -7.09 11.41
N ASN A 266 17.82 -7.87 12.36
CA ASN A 266 18.70 -7.38 13.43
C ASN A 266 18.13 -6.18 14.24
N GLY A 267 16.82 -6.19 14.51
CA GLY A 267 16.13 -5.11 15.25
C GLY A 267 15.90 -3.83 14.44
N THR A 268 16.18 -3.85 13.14
CA THR A 268 15.92 -2.73 12.23
C THR A 268 14.73 -3.04 11.34
N THR A 269 13.73 -2.17 11.39
CA THR A 269 12.60 -2.15 10.48
C THR A 269 12.66 -0.87 9.65
N LEU A 270 12.48 -0.96 8.33
CA LEU A 270 12.72 0.17 7.42
C LEU A 270 11.43 0.61 6.73
N GLY A 271 11.07 1.89 6.80
CA GLY A 271 9.97 2.45 6.01
C GLY A 271 10.44 2.97 4.65
N VAL A 272 9.53 3.59 3.89
CA VAL A 272 9.84 4.27 2.62
C VAL A 272 9.69 5.78 2.82
N GLU A 273 10.80 6.53 2.78
CA GLU A 273 10.79 7.92 3.22
C GLU A 273 10.50 8.93 2.10
N ASN A 274 11.24 8.85 0.99
CA ASN A 274 11.36 9.98 0.05
C ASN A 274 10.63 9.78 -1.29
N ILE A 275 9.91 8.67 -1.46
CA ILE A 275 9.13 8.33 -2.65
C ILE A 275 7.70 7.90 -2.30
N PRO A 276 6.72 8.01 -3.21
CA PRO A 276 5.40 7.44 -3.02
C PRO A 276 5.46 5.95 -2.67
N TRP A 277 4.64 5.55 -1.71
CA TRP A 277 4.50 4.16 -1.28
C TRP A 277 3.04 3.74 -1.25
N GLY A 278 2.77 2.47 -1.54
CA GLY A 278 1.45 1.89 -1.44
C GLY A 278 1.48 0.48 -0.88
N MET A 279 0.37 0.04 -0.31
CA MET A 279 0.20 -1.31 0.21
C MET A 279 -1.20 -1.84 -0.04
N LEU A 280 -1.30 -3.04 -0.61
CA LEU A 280 -2.51 -3.85 -0.62
C LEU A 280 -2.50 -4.77 0.59
N VAL A 281 -3.56 -4.70 1.39
CA VAL A 281 -3.77 -5.56 2.56
C VAL A 281 -4.85 -6.58 2.23
N SER A 282 -4.53 -7.85 2.41
CA SER A 282 -5.44 -9.00 2.42
C SER A 282 -6.33 -8.94 3.66
N GLY A 283 -7.64 -8.81 3.46
CA GLY A 283 -8.59 -8.75 4.58
C GLY A 283 -8.77 -10.07 5.32
N CYS A 284 -8.69 -11.19 4.59
CA CYS A 284 -8.65 -12.55 5.10
C CYS A 284 -7.20 -13.07 5.17
N GLU A 285 -6.25 -12.24 5.63
CA GLU A 285 -4.84 -12.61 5.75
C GLU A 285 -4.67 -13.91 6.56
N ASP A 286 -4.15 -14.95 5.90
CA ASP A 286 -4.04 -16.32 6.40
C ASP A 286 -2.60 -16.82 6.56
N ASP A 287 -1.60 -16.11 6.01
CA ASP A 287 -0.18 -16.44 6.12
C ASP A 287 0.52 -15.59 7.21
N GLU A 288 0.08 -14.33 7.38
CA GLU A 288 0.64 -13.35 8.34
C GLU A 288 -0.34 -13.01 9.47
N ILE A 289 -0.75 -14.03 10.23
CA ILE A 289 -1.79 -13.95 11.26
C ILE A 289 -1.52 -12.97 12.43
N ASP A 290 -0.28 -12.47 12.58
CA ASP A 290 0.12 -11.47 13.58
C ASP A 290 -0.13 -10.01 13.11
N TYR A 291 -0.70 -9.80 11.92
CA TYR A 291 -1.03 -8.48 11.34
C TYR A 291 0.18 -7.54 11.19
N VAL A 292 1.33 -8.07 10.78
CA VAL A 292 2.58 -7.29 10.68
C VAL A 292 2.48 -6.14 9.68
N HIS A 293 1.66 -6.26 8.62
CA HIS A 293 1.34 -5.17 7.69
C HIS A 293 0.66 -3.97 8.36
N VAL A 294 -0.10 -4.17 9.45
CA VAL A 294 -0.70 -3.07 10.22
C VAL A 294 0.39 -2.25 10.92
N TYR A 295 1.40 -2.93 11.47
CA TYR A 295 2.56 -2.25 12.07
C TYR A 295 3.40 -1.52 11.02
N LEU A 296 3.49 -2.05 9.79
CA LEU A 296 4.13 -1.34 8.68
C LEU A 296 3.38 -0.06 8.32
N ALA A 297 2.05 -0.13 8.14
CA ALA A 297 1.23 1.06 7.90
C ALA A 297 1.43 2.11 9.01
N TYR A 298 1.43 1.68 10.27
CA TYR A 298 1.70 2.55 11.41
C TYR A 298 3.09 3.20 11.33
N HIS A 299 4.16 2.43 11.11
CA HIS A 299 5.51 2.98 10.97
C HIS A 299 5.62 3.96 9.79
N GLN A 300 4.93 3.67 8.70
CA GLN A 300 4.95 4.46 7.49
C GLN A 300 4.27 5.83 7.68
N LEU A 301 3.23 5.92 8.52
CA LEU A 301 2.59 7.19 8.90
C LEU A 301 3.60 8.22 9.44
N TYR A 302 4.64 7.78 10.16
CA TYR A 302 5.63 8.66 10.78
C TYR A 302 6.93 8.80 9.98
N THR A 303 7.18 7.89 9.03
CA THR A 303 8.40 7.89 8.22
C THR A 303 8.25 8.68 6.92
N ALA A 304 7.08 8.60 6.30
CA ALA A 304 6.94 9.06 4.93
C ALA A 304 6.93 10.58 4.78
N LYS A 305 7.61 11.06 3.74
CA LYS A 305 7.66 12.46 3.27
C LYS A 305 7.04 12.61 1.87
N ARG A 306 6.27 11.62 1.44
CA ARG A 306 5.56 11.55 0.15
C ARG A 306 4.21 10.87 0.36
N PRO A 307 3.28 10.96 -0.61
CA PRO A 307 1.97 10.33 -0.52
C PRO A 307 2.05 8.82 -0.25
N ASN A 308 1.20 8.33 0.65
CA ASN A 308 1.01 6.90 0.91
C ASN A 308 -0.42 6.48 0.65
N HIS A 309 -0.56 5.27 0.14
CA HIS A 309 -1.85 4.67 -0.23
C HIS A 309 -1.97 3.29 0.39
N VAL A 310 -2.84 3.12 1.38
CA VAL A 310 -3.09 1.79 1.97
C VAL A 310 -4.49 1.34 1.63
N LEU A 311 -4.58 0.20 0.95
CA LEU A 311 -5.83 -0.34 0.42
C LEU A 311 -6.10 -1.69 1.09
N HIS A 312 -7.12 -1.74 1.93
CA HIS A 312 -7.60 -2.97 2.55
C HIS A 312 -8.63 -3.63 1.64
N ILE A 313 -8.31 -4.81 1.14
CA ILE A 313 -9.16 -5.57 0.24
C ILE A 313 -9.95 -6.59 1.06
N TYR A 314 -11.19 -6.24 1.37
CA TYR A 314 -12.06 -7.11 2.16
C TYR A 314 -12.24 -8.45 1.45
N GLY A 315 -12.15 -9.55 2.19
CA GLY A 315 -12.35 -10.89 1.64
C GLY A 315 -11.14 -11.50 0.93
N ALA A 316 -10.06 -10.74 0.68
CA ALA A 316 -8.88 -11.25 -0.02
C ALA A 316 -8.00 -12.09 0.91
N ASN A 317 -7.56 -13.27 0.45
CA ASN A 317 -6.50 -14.04 1.12
C ASN A 317 -5.10 -13.58 0.69
N HIS A 318 -4.08 -14.15 1.30
CA HIS A 318 -2.68 -13.86 0.96
C HIS A 318 -2.32 -14.34 -0.46
N GLU A 319 -2.78 -15.54 -0.83
CA GLU A 319 -2.22 -16.29 -1.96
C GLU A 319 -2.68 -15.82 -3.35
N TYR A 320 -3.99 -15.56 -3.53
CA TYR A 320 -4.62 -15.49 -4.86
C TYR A 320 -4.30 -14.24 -5.70
N PHE A 321 -3.45 -13.34 -5.18
CA PHE A 321 -2.79 -12.33 -6.03
C PHE A 321 -1.78 -12.97 -7.00
N ASN A 322 -1.25 -14.15 -6.68
CA ASN A 322 -0.34 -14.91 -7.52
C ASN A 322 -1.07 -16.10 -8.15
N THR A 323 -1.14 -16.17 -9.49
CA THR A 323 -1.89 -17.25 -10.18
C THR A 323 -1.29 -18.64 -10.04
N GLU A 324 -0.03 -18.73 -9.58
CA GLU A 324 0.60 -20.01 -9.30
C GLU A 324 0.30 -20.50 -7.89
N TRP A 325 -0.15 -19.64 -6.98
CA TRP A 325 -0.39 -20.01 -5.58
C TRP A 325 -1.85 -20.39 -5.39
N GLN A 326 -2.15 -21.65 -5.64
CA GLN A 326 -3.52 -22.14 -5.82
C GLN A 326 -4.08 -22.88 -4.60
N VAL A 327 -3.31 -22.97 -3.51
CA VAL A 327 -3.75 -23.57 -2.26
C VAL A 327 -3.59 -22.54 -1.16
N GLY A 328 -4.72 -21.97 -0.75
CA GLY A 328 -4.87 -21.33 0.56
C GLY A 328 -5.66 -22.25 1.48
N LEU A 329 -5.42 -22.16 2.79
CA LEU A 329 -6.42 -22.68 3.72
C LEU A 329 -7.68 -21.84 3.53
N PRO A 330 -8.88 -22.43 3.40
CA PRO A 330 -10.11 -21.67 3.19
C PRO A 330 -10.59 -21.02 4.50
N MET A 331 -9.70 -20.27 5.15
CA MET A 331 -9.95 -19.57 6.38
C MET A 331 -9.98 -18.08 6.09
N CYS A 332 -11.19 -17.55 5.87
CA CYS A 332 -11.40 -16.14 6.14
C CYS A 332 -11.82 -15.98 7.59
N LEU A 333 -11.00 -15.28 8.37
CA LEU A 333 -11.25 -15.09 9.78
C LEU A 333 -12.05 -13.81 10.02
N GLY A 334 -13.30 -14.03 10.40
CA GLY A 334 -14.21 -13.00 10.84
C GLY A 334 -15.21 -12.56 9.77
N ASP A 335 -15.81 -11.38 9.96
CA ASP A 335 -16.99 -10.91 9.25
C ASP A 335 -16.67 -10.26 7.90
N GLN A 336 -16.05 -11.03 7.00
CA GLN A 336 -15.73 -10.60 5.64
C GLN A 336 -16.12 -11.69 4.65
N ASP A 337 -16.81 -11.30 3.58
CA ASP A 337 -17.16 -12.19 2.48
C ASP A 337 -15.90 -12.57 1.70
N PRO A 338 -15.51 -13.84 1.63
CA PRO A 338 -14.30 -14.24 0.92
C PRO A 338 -14.41 -13.94 -0.58
N LEU A 339 -13.29 -13.52 -1.20
CA LEU A 339 -13.22 -13.23 -2.63
C LEU A 339 -12.98 -14.48 -3.49
N TRP A 340 -13.22 -15.66 -2.94
CA TRP A 340 -13.13 -16.94 -3.61
C TRP A 340 -14.41 -17.76 -3.40
N ASP A 341 -14.65 -18.76 -4.25
CA ASP A 341 -15.86 -19.57 -4.20
C ASP A 341 -15.89 -20.51 -2.98
N VAL A 342 -16.38 -20.02 -1.84
CA VAL A 342 -16.52 -20.82 -0.61
C VAL A 342 -17.42 -22.05 -0.76
N ASN A 343 -18.23 -22.13 -1.82
CA ASN A 343 -19.12 -23.27 -2.10
C ASN A 343 -18.49 -24.29 -3.05
N ALA A 344 -17.24 -24.09 -3.45
CA ALA A 344 -16.52 -25.04 -4.29
C ALA A 344 -16.47 -26.42 -3.65
N THR A 345 -16.54 -27.46 -4.49
CA THR A 345 -16.46 -28.84 -4.01
C THR A 345 -15.16 -29.08 -3.24
N THR A 346 -15.24 -29.76 -2.10
CA THR A 346 -14.06 -30.16 -1.33
C THR A 346 -13.48 -31.48 -1.82
N PHE A 347 -12.19 -31.70 -1.61
CA PHE A 347 -11.54 -33.01 -1.75
C PHE A 347 -10.54 -33.22 -0.62
N LYS A 348 -10.17 -34.47 -0.33
CA LYS A 348 -9.06 -34.76 0.59
C LYS A 348 -7.79 -35.06 -0.18
N ILE A 349 -6.65 -34.61 0.33
CA ILE A 349 -5.35 -34.87 -0.30
C ILE A 349 -5.10 -36.39 -0.42
N ARG A 350 -5.53 -37.19 0.55
CA ARG A 350 -5.43 -38.66 0.49
C ARG A 350 -6.14 -39.30 -0.71
N ASP A 351 -7.14 -38.63 -1.27
CA ASP A 351 -7.90 -39.15 -2.42
C ASP A 351 -7.06 -39.03 -3.72
N LEU A 352 -6.12 -38.08 -3.75
CA LEU A 352 -5.14 -37.93 -4.83
C LEU A 352 -3.83 -38.67 -4.53
N TYR A 353 -3.44 -38.73 -3.25
CA TYR A 353 -2.20 -39.36 -2.79
C TYR A 353 -2.47 -40.30 -1.60
N PRO A 354 -2.88 -41.56 -1.85
CA PRO A 354 -3.25 -42.51 -0.79
C PRO A 354 -2.24 -42.66 0.37
N PRO A 355 -0.90 -42.58 0.14
CA PRO A 355 0.07 -42.68 1.23
C PRO A 355 -0.03 -41.59 2.31
N VAL A 356 -0.67 -40.44 2.04
CA VAL A 356 -0.79 -39.38 3.05
C VAL A 356 -1.94 -39.61 4.04
N ALA A 357 -2.71 -40.69 3.89
CA ALA A 357 -3.83 -41.00 4.77
C ALA A 357 -3.39 -41.05 6.25
N ASN A 358 -4.15 -40.37 7.12
CA ASN A 358 -3.87 -40.25 8.56
C ASN A 358 -2.53 -39.56 8.91
N THR A 359 -1.94 -38.81 7.97
CA THR A 359 -0.81 -37.92 8.25
C THR A 359 -1.31 -36.48 8.45
N SER A 360 -0.43 -35.57 8.87
CA SER A 360 -0.74 -34.13 8.92
C SER A 360 -1.04 -33.51 7.54
N LEU A 361 -0.74 -34.22 6.45
CA LEU A 361 -1.03 -33.83 5.08
C LEU A 361 -2.40 -34.35 4.59
N ASP A 362 -3.16 -35.11 5.39
CA ASP A 362 -4.54 -35.52 5.05
C ASP A 362 -5.52 -34.36 5.29
N LEU A 363 -5.36 -33.28 4.53
CA LEU A 363 -6.16 -32.07 4.62
C LEU A 363 -7.37 -32.14 3.68
N THR A 364 -8.45 -31.46 4.07
CA THR A 364 -9.60 -31.20 3.19
C THR A 364 -9.44 -29.81 2.60
N LEU A 365 -9.40 -29.73 1.26
CA LEU A 365 -9.18 -28.48 0.53
C LEU A 365 -10.37 -28.18 -0.38
N LEU A 366 -10.58 -26.89 -0.68
CA LEU A 366 -11.51 -26.45 -1.71
C LEU A 366 -10.90 -26.66 -3.09
N LYS A 367 -11.73 -27.06 -4.06
CA LYS A 367 -11.33 -27.17 -5.47
C LYS A 367 -11.41 -25.81 -6.17
N ILE A 368 -10.59 -24.87 -5.70
CA ILE A 368 -10.48 -23.50 -6.21
C ILE A 368 -9.03 -23.23 -6.51
N ASN A 369 -8.74 -22.64 -7.67
CA ASN A 369 -7.38 -22.41 -8.10
C ASN A 369 -7.00 -20.91 -8.12
N GLU A 370 -7.94 -20.00 -7.82
CA GLU A 370 -7.76 -18.57 -8.04
C GLU A 370 -8.86 -17.66 -7.46
N SER A 371 -8.61 -16.35 -7.46
CA SER A 371 -9.62 -15.28 -7.33
C SER A 371 -9.46 -14.24 -8.43
N GLU A 372 -10.40 -14.21 -9.38
CA GLU A 372 -10.45 -13.15 -10.41
C GLU A 372 -10.62 -11.77 -9.77
N SER A 373 -11.48 -11.67 -8.77
CA SER A 373 -11.75 -10.43 -8.04
C SER A 373 -10.48 -9.84 -7.40
N GLN A 374 -9.65 -10.65 -6.73
CA GLN A 374 -8.37 -10.20 -6.17
C GLN A 374 -7.43 -9.69 -7.27
N ARG A 375 -7.33 -10.39 -8.40
CA ARG A 375 -6.49 -9.96 -9.53
C ARG A 375 -6.97 -8.67 -10.17
N ARG A 376 -8.29 -8.50 -10.32
CA ARG A 376 -8.87 -7.25 -10.84
C ARG A 376 -8.58 -6.08 -9.92
N THR A 377 -8.71 -6.28 -8.60
CA THR A 377 -8.32 -5.28 -7.61
C THR A 377 -6.82 -4.96 -7.68
N ALA A 378 -5.95 -5.96 -7.87
CA ALA A 378 -4.53 -5.73 -8.11
C ALA A 378 -4.28 -4.90 -9.38
N ILE A 379 -4.94 -5.21 -10.51
CA ILE A 379 -4.81 -4.40 -11.73
C ILE A 379 -5.22 -2.94 -11.46
N TYR A 380 -6.41 -2.73 -10.87
CA TYR A 380 -6.91 -1.39 -10.55
C TYR A 380 -5.89 -0.59 -9.74
N SER A 381 -5.46 -1.15 -8.62
CA SER A 381 -4.61 -0.47 -7.65
C SER A 381 -3.20 -0.25 -8.14
N LEU A 382 -2.52 -1.29 -8.65
CA LEU A 382 -1.15 -1.15 -9.13
C LEU A 382 -1.12 -0.27 -10.39
N SER A 383 -2.13 -0.35 -11.26
CA SER A 383 -2.19 0.48 -12.47
C SER A 383 -2.29 1.95 -12.12
N ALA A 384 -3.25 2.32 -11.26
CA ALA A 384 -3.39 3.69 -10.80
C ALA A 384 -2.10 4.20 -10.14
N PHE A 385 -1.45 3.36 -9.32
CA PHE A 385 -0.23 3.75 -8.60
C PHE A 385 0.99 3.92 -9.51
N PHE A 386 1.38 2.89 -10.26
CA PHE A 386 2.62 2.97 -11.05
C PHE A 386 2.50 3.95 -12.23
N ARG A 387 1.33 4.04 -12.87
CA ARG A 387 1.12 5.04 -13.91
C ARG A 387 1.04 6.46 -13.36
N ALA A 388 0.76 6.65 -12.07
CA ALA A 388 0.82 7.96 -11.44
C ALA A 388 2.24 8.44 -11.12
N TYR A 389 3.16 7.51 -10.85
CA TYR A 389 4.44 7.85 -10.21
C TYR A 389 5.69 7.35 -10.95
N VAL A 390 5.58 6.45 -11.92
CA VAL A 390 6.72 5.81 -12.59
C VAL A 390 6.67 6.04 -14.09
N GLY A 391 7.75 6.58 -14.64
CA GLY A 391 7.91 6.85 -16.06
C GLY A 391 7.83 8.32 -16.40
N VAL A 392 8.46 8.70 -17.52
CA VAL A 392 8.46 10.08 -18.03
C VAL A 392 7.07 10.60 -18.39
N ASN A 393 6.14 9.68 -18.70
CA ASN A 393 4.73 9.97 -19.01
C ASN A 393 3.81 9.66 -17.83
N ALA A 394 4.33 9.55 -16.61
CA ALA A 394 3.51 9.35 -15.42
C ALA A 394 2.47 10.48 -15.28
N ASP A 395 1.24 10.12 -14.95
CA ASP A 395 0.12 11.04 -14.74
C ASP A 395 -0.31 11.03 -13.28
N PRO A 396 0.18 11.97 -12.45
CA PRO A 396 -0.18 12.06 -11.03
C PRO A 396 -1.69 12.14 -10.77
N ALA A 397 -2.51 12.53 -11.75
CA ALA A 397 -3.96 12.56 -11.61
C ALA A 397 -4.56 11.16 -11.41
N LEU A 398 -3.86 10.09 -11.78
CA LEU A 398 -4.29 8.70 -11.56
C LEU A 398 -4.24 8.29 -10.09
N ALA A 399 -3.43 8.96 -9.25
CA ALA A 399 -3.36 8.66 -7.82
C ALA A 399 -4.71 8.88 -7.09
N LYS A 400 -5.60 9.71 -7.63
CA LYS A 400 -6.94 9.95 -7.06
C LYS A 400 -7.78 8.68 -6.98
N TYR A 401 -7.57 7.70 -7.89
CA TYR A 401 -8.31 6.43 -7.91
C TYR A 401 -7.98 5.55 -6.68
N LEU A 402 -6.85 5.81 -6.01
CA LEU A 402 -6.44 5.14 -4.78
C LEU A 402 -7.06 5.80 -3.53
N GLN A 403 -7.64 6.99 -3.68
CA GLN A 403 -8.26 7.73 -2.60
C GLN A 403 -9.75 7.39 -2.50
N SER A 404 -10.28 7.42 -1.28
CA SER A 404 -11.69 7.17 -0.97
C SER A 404 -12.66 8.15 -1.62
N SER A 405 -12.21 9.37 -1.93
CA SER A 405 -12.96 10.42 -2.62
C SER A 405 -13.44 10.02 -4.01
N THR A 406 -12.76 9.06 -4.65
CA THR A 406 -13.13 8.57 -5.98
C THR A 406 -13.97 7.30 -5.83
N PRO A 407 -15.18 7.21 -6.44
CA PRO A 407 -15.96 5.97 -6.45
C PRO A 407 -15.16 4.80 -7.06
N LEU A 408 -15.40 3.58 -6.59
CA LEU A 408 -14.83 2.38 -7.22
C LEU A 408 -15.65 1.99 -8.46
N PRO A 409 -15.05 1.29 -9.46
CA PRO A 409 -15.81 0.61 -10.51
C PRO A 409 -16.87 -0.31 -9.93
N ALA A 410 -18.05 -0.39 -10.55
CA ALA A 410 -19.18 -1.16 -10.04
C ALA A 410 -18.91 -2.67 -9.92
N ASN A 411 -17.92 -3.17 -10.64
CA ASN A 411 -17.50 -4.58 -10.66
C ASN A 411 -16.27 -4.87 -9.82
N LEU A 412 -15.75 -3.87 -9.09
CA LEU A 412 -14.66 -4.06 -8.16
C LEU A 412 -15.22 -4.45 -6.79
N THR A 413 -14.51 -5.32 -6.10
CA THR A 413 -14.79 -5.64 -4.71
C THR A 413 -14.65 -4.41 -3.83
N GLU A 414 -15.27 -4.43 -2.66
CA GLU A 414 -15.14 -3.33 -1.71
C GLU A 414 -13.70 -3.22 -1.19
N ILE A 415 -13.16 -2.00 -1.19
CA ILE A 415 -11.80 -1.70 -0.75
C ILE A 415 -11.88 -0.57 0.27
N GLY A 416 -11.42 -0.83 1.48
CA GLY A 416 -11.17 0.20 2.48
C GLY A 416 -9.92 0.99 2.10
N ARG A 417 -9.99 2.32 2.07
CA ARG A 417 -8.89 3.17 1.56
C ARG A 417 -8.41 4.13 2.63
N GLN A 418 -7.12 4.06 2.95
CA GLN A 418 -6.41 5.02 3.80
C GLN A 418 -5.44 5.81 2.93
N PHE A 419 -5.51 7.13 3.07
CA PHE A 419 -4.62 8.06 2.39
C PHE A 419 -4.00 9.01 3.41
N PHE A 420 -2.71 9.28 3.27
CA PHE A 420 -2.01 10.30 4.02
C PHE A 420 -0.85 10.91 3.21
N ASP A 421 -0.77 12.24 3.23
CA ASP A 421 0.34 13.03 2.69
C ASP A 421 0.82 14.02 3.76
N ASN A 422 1.89 13.64 4.45
CA ASN A 422 2.49 14.41 5.53
C ASN A 422 3.11 15.74 5.07
N THR A 423 3.16 16.03 3.76
CA THR A 423 3.80 17.24 3.22
C THR A 423 2.82 18.33 2.79
N GLN A 424 1.52 18.03 2.69
CA GLN A 424 0.53 18.95 2.11
C GLN A 424 -0.73 19.14 2.97
N SER A 425 -0.72 18.71 4.23
CA SER A 425 -1.87 18.77 5.14
C SER A 425 -1.69 19.76 6.29
N ILE A 426 -2.77 20.41 6.70
CA ILE A 426 -2.91 21.08 8.01
C ILE A 426 -3.78 20.19 8.89
N ARG A 427 -3.25 19.82 10.05
CA ARG A 427 -4.00 19.03 11.03
C ARG A 427 -4.93 19.92 11.86
N LEU A 428 -6.23 19.64 11.78
CA LEU A 428 -7.29 20.36 12.49
C LEU A 428 -7.65 19.68 13.81
N PHE A 429 -7.55 18.34 13.83
CA PHE A 429 -7.78 17.50 14.99
C PHE A 429 -6.81 16.31 14.97
N ASN A 430 -6.34 15.89 16.15
CA ASN A 430 -5.34 14.83 16.29
C ASN A 430 -5.66 13.90 17.47
N GLY A 431 -6.92 13.54 17.68
CA GLY A 431 -7.32 12.70 18.82
C GLY A 431 -7.41 13.43 20.17
N THR A 432 -7.02 14.70 20.25
CA THR A 432 -7.22 15.57 21.41
C THR A 432 -7.91 16.86 20.98
N GLY A 433 -8.92 17.28 21.72
CA GLY A 433 -9.71 18.46 21.38
C GLY A 433 -11.09 18.48 22.06
N ASN A 434 -11.87 19.51 21.78
CA ASN A 434 -13.21 19.67 22.33
C ASN A 434 -14.21 18.83 21.51
N ILE A 435 -14.66 17.73 22.11
CA ILE A 435 -15.75 16.90 21.58
C ILE A 435 -16.94 17.03 22.52
N ILE A 436 -18.08 17.45 21.97
CA ILE A 436 -19.32 17.63 22.71
C ILE A 436 -20.24 16.47 22.34
N SER A 437 -20.69 15.73 23.35
CA SER A 437 -21.75 14.73 23.23
C SER A 437 -23.08 15.39 23.56
N THR A 438 -24.04 15.40 22.63
CA THR A 438 -25.36 16.01 22.86
C THR A 438 -26.42 14.98 23.28
N THR A 439 -26.15 13.69 23.09
CA THR A 439 -27.10 12.58 23.32
C THR A 439 -26.54 11.41 24.13
N GLY A 440 -25.48 11.61 24.92
CA GLY A 440 -24.98 10.61 25.86
C GLY A 440 -23.96 9.60 25.31
N ALA A 441 -23.45 9.81 24.09
CA ALA A 441 -22.32 9.07 23.54
C ALA A 441 -21.11 9.14 24.50
N GLN A 442 -20.47 7.99 24.73
CA GLN A 442 -19.28 7.88 25.58
C GLN A 442 -18.03 8.15 24.75
N ILE A 443 -17.19 9.07 25.23
CA ILE A 443 -16.01 9.54 24.51
C ILE A 443 -14.80 9.25 25.39
N MET A 444 -13.81 8.55 24.85
CA MET A 444 -12.60 8.19 25.59
C MET A 444 -11.38 8.21 24.66
N PRO A 445 -10.22 8.73 25.10
CA PRO A 445 -8.97 8.56 24.38
C PRO A 445 -8.71 7.08 24.07
N LEU A 446 -8.29 6.76 22.84
CA LEU A 446 -8.18 5.38 22.39
C LEU A 446 -7.26 4.52 23.27
N LYS A 447 -6.17 5.09 23.77
CA LYS A 447 -5.25 4.43 24.71
C LYS A 447 -5.95 4.04 26.02
N GLN A 448 -6.79 4.92 26.56
CA GLN A 448 -7.56 4.63 27.77
C GLN A 448 -8.64 3.56 27.49
N TYR A 449 -9.28 3.62 26.33
CA TYR A 449 -10.22 2.59 25.90
C TYR A 449 -9.56 1.22 25.84
N ALA A 450 -8.40 1.11 25.18
CA ALA A 450 -7.63 -0.14 25.10
C ALA A 450 -7.28 -0.70 26.48
N GLN A 451 -6.84 0.16 27.41
CA GLN A 451 -6.57 -0.24 28.79
C GLN A 451 -7.82 -0.74 29.51
N SER A 452 -8.96 -0.05 29.33
CA SER A 452 -10.21 -0.38 30.01
C SER A 452 -10.78 -1.75 29.63
N ILE A 453 -10.58 -2.18 28.37
CA ILE A 453 -11.13 -3.45 27.87
C ILE A 453 -10.16 -4.62 27.97
N PHE A 454 -8.89 -4.38 28.32
CA PHE A 454 -7.86 -5.42 28.32
C PHE A 454 -8.15 -6.56 29.32
N ALA A 455 -8.64 -6.23 30.52
CA ALA A 455 -8.99 -7.23 31.54
C ALA A 455 -10.09 -8.19 31.04
N SER A 456 -11.04 -7.68 30.27
CA SER A 456 -12.09 -8.49 29.63
C SER A 456 -11.51 -9.40 28.56
N PHE A 457 -10.56 -8.92 27.74
CA PHE A 457 -9.83 -9.76 26.80
C PHE A 457 -9.08 -10.90 27.49
N VAL A 458 -8.33 -10.60 28.58
CA VAL A 458 -7.58 -11.62 29.32
C VAL A 458 -8.52 -12.68 29.90
N THR A 459 -9.66 -12.26 30.44
CA THR A 459 -10.68 -13.17 30.98
C THR A 459 -11.24 -14.08 29.88
N ALA A 460 -11.63 -13.51 28.74
CA ALA A 460 -12.14 -14.27 27.60
C ALA A 460 -11.11 -15.27 27.05
N TYR A 461 -9.86 -14.84 26.88
CA TYR A 461 -8.76 -15.69 26.43
C TYR A 461 -8.52 -16.86 27.39
N ASN A 462 -8.46 -16.60 28.70
CA ASN A 462 -8.26 -17.65 29.71
C ASN A 462 -9.40 -18.68 29.70
N ASN A 463 -10.63 -18.24 29.47
CA ASN A 463 -11.81 -19.11 29.44
C ASN A 463 -12.02 -19.83 28.09
N SER A 464 -11.42 -19.35 27.01
CA SER A 464 -11.58 -19.95 25.67
C SER A 464 -11.01 -21.37 25.62
N GLN A 465 -11.74 -22.33 25.05
CA GLN A 465 -11.21 -23.69 24.85
C GLN A 465 -10.26 -23.76 23.66
N VAL A 466 -10.53 -22.95 22.63
CA VAL A 466 -9.72 -22.81 21.43
C VAL A 466 -9.19 -21.37 21.41
N PRO A 467 -7.86 -21.16 21.33
CA PRO A 467 -7.31 -19.82 21.23
C PRO A 467 -7.82 -19.15 19.95
N PRO A 468 -7.89 -17.80 19.91
CA PRO A 468 -8.24 -17.13 18.68
C PRO A 468 -7.23 -17.49 17.58
N PRO A 469 -7.64 -17.48 16.31
CA PRO A 469 -6.82 -18.00 15.21
C PRO A 469 -5.42 -17.38 15.10
N HIS A 470 -5.28 -16.08 15.38
CA HIS A 470 -3.99 -15.39 15.39
C HIS A 470 -3.02 -15.88 16.50
N PHE A 471 -3.51 -16.62 17.48
CA PHE A 471 -2.71 -17.31 18.50
C PHE A 471 -2.66 -18.82 18.28
N ALA A 472 -3.22 -19.38 17.20
CA ALA A 472 -3.38 -20.82 17.04
C ALA A 472 -2.04 -21.57 16.91
N LEU A 473 -1.10 -21.02 16.13
CA LEU A 473 0.20 -21.67 15.87
C LEU A 473 1.09 -21.69 17.11
N ASN A 474 1.00 -20.65 17.93
CA ASN A 474 1.76 -20.50 19.14
C ASN A 474 0.89 -19.67 20.08
N PRO A 475 0.15 -20.28 21.03
CA PRO A 475 -0.70 -19.54 21.94
C PRO A 475 0.09 -19.03 23.15
N PRO A 476 -0.03 -17.75 23.54
CA PRO A 476 0.51 -17.26 24.81
C PRO A 476 0.01 -18.09 26.01
N GLN A 477 0.83 -18.23 27.05
CA GLN A 477 0.40 -18.95 28.25
C GLN A 477 -0.78 -18.23 28.93
N LYS A 478 -1.85 -18.98 29.21
CA LYS A 478 -3.01 -18.49 29.96
C LYS A 478 -2.59 -18.02 31.36
N GLY A 479 -3.23 -16.95 31.83
CA GLY A 479 -2.95 -16.34 33.13
C GLY A 479 -1.69 -15.46 33.20
N ASN A 480 -0.87 -15.42 32.14
CA ASN A 480 0.37 -14.64 32.10
C ASN A 480 0.37 -13.57 31.00
N LEU A 481 -0.76 -12.88 30.79
CA LEU A 481 -0.86 -11.82 29.79
C LEU A 481 -0.66 -10.44 30.41
N SER A 482 0.13 -9.59 29.77
CA SER A 482 0.29 -8.18 30.14
C SER A 482 0.09 -7.28 28.94
N LEU A 483 -0.57 -6.13 29.16
CA LEU A 483 -0.74 -5.11 28.14
C LEU A 483 0.58 -4.36 27.98
N ASP A 484 1.05 -4.30 26.75
CA ASP A 484 2.31 -3.66 26.36
C ASP A 484 2.09 -2.82 25.09
N CYS A 485 3.14 -2.19 24.57
CA CYS A 485 3.13 -1.50 23.27
C CYS A 485 2.10 -0.38 23.16
N LEU A 486 1.76 0.25 24.29
CA LEU A 486 0.78 1.34 24.35
C LEU A 486 1.24 2.55 23.54
N GLU A 487 2.54 2.74 23.38
CA GLU A 487 3.15 3.77 22.53
C GLU A 487 2.83 3.62 21.04
N LEU A 488 2.40 2.43 20.60
CA LEU A 488 1.95 2.19 19.22
C LEU A 488 0.48 2.53 19.00
N ILE A 489 -0.27 2.85 20.06
CA ILE A 489 -1.67 3.28 19.93
C ILE A 489 -1.68 4.73 19.47
N GLU A 490 -2.30 5.00 18.32
CA GLU A 490 -2.42 6.32 17.73
C GLU A 490 -3.10 7.31 18.70
N ASN A 491 -2.79 8.60 18.55
CA ASN A 491 -3.55 9.65 19.21
C ASN A 491 -4.91 9.79 18.51
N ALA A 492 -5.88 9.03 18.98
CA ALA A 492 -7.24 8.92 18.44
C ALA A 492 -8.26 8.84 19.58
N VAL A 493 -9.54 8.96 19.24
CA VAL A 493 -10.65 8.91 20.21
C VAL A 493 -11.60 7.76 19.85
N HIS A 494 -11.92 6.95 20.85
CA HIS A 494 -13.03 6.01 20.78
C HIS A 494 -14.34 6.71 21.16
N ILE A 495 -15.35 6.59 20.30
CA ILE A 495 -16.66 7.18 20.48
C ILE A 495 -17.68 6.04 20.41
N ASP A 496 -18.36 5.79 21.52
CA ASP A 496 -19.43 4.81 21.63
C ASP A 496 -20.78 5.52 21.61
N PHE A 497 -21.55 5.30 20.53
CA PHE A 497 -22.89 5.85 20.35
C PHE A 497 -23.97 5.01 21.05
N GLY A 498 -23.58 3.87 21.65
CA GLY A 498 -24.48 2.91 22.29
C GLY A 498 -25.36 2.19 21.27
N ASN A 499 -26.50 1.66 21.72
CA ASN A 499 -27.50 1.04 20.84
C ASN A 499 -28.51 2.03 20.27
N ASN A 500 -28.28 3.34 20.44
CA ASN A 500 -29.21 4.38 20.02
C ASN A 500 -28.89 4.84 18.59
N SER A 501 -29.88 4.77 17.71
CA SER A 501 -29.81 5.09 16.28
C SER A 501 -29.79 6.60 15.97
N GLU A 502 -29.75 7.47 16.97
CA GLU A 502 -29.73 8.94 16.76
C GLU A 502 -28.68 9.65 17.63
N SER A 503 -27.70 8.92 18.16
CA SER A 503 -26.67 9.55 18.98
C SER A 503 -25.76 10.43 18.11
N GLU A 504 -25.41 11.63 18.58
CA GLU A 504 -24.55 12.56 17.84
C GLU A 504 -23.43 13.16 18.72
N VAL A 505 -22.32 13.48 18.06
CA VAL A 505 -21.16 14.16 18.65
C VAL A 505 -20.69 15.30 17.76
N ILE A 506 -20.24 16.39 18.36
CA ILE A 506 -19.71 17.56 17.67
C ILE A 506 -18.23 17.71 18.02
N VAL A 507 -17.37 17.67 17.01
CA VAL A 507 -15.92 17.89 17.13
C VAL A 507 -15.62 19.32 16.71
N LEU A 508 -15.14 20.13 17.65
CA LEU A 508 -14.80 21.53 17.41
C LEU A 508 -13.30 21.69 17.16
N PHE A 509 -12.95 22.56 16.20
CA PHE A 509 -11.57 22.96 15.93
C PHE A 509 -11.48 24.46 15.61
N ASN A 510 -10.25 25.00 15.63
CA ASN A 510 -10.01 26.40 15.32
C ASN A 510 -10.56 26.75 13.93
N LYS A 511 -11.20 27.92 13.82
CA LYS A 511 -11.87 28.39 12.59
C LYS A 511 -10.92 28.30 11.39
N VAL A 512 -11.29 27.50 10.39
CA VAL A 512 -10.51 27.34 9.15
C VAL A 512 -11.16 28.18 8.06
N GLU A 513 -10.38 29.07 7.43
CA GLU A 513 -10.82 29.77 6.22
C GLU A 513 -10.74 28.82 5.03
N VAL A 514 -11.89 28.26 4.64
CA VAL A 514 -11.95 27.37 3.49
C VAL A 514 -12.16 28.21 2.24
N GLY A 515 -11.05 28.75 1.73
CA GLY A 515 -10.99 29.55 0.50
C GLY A 515 -9.78 29.25 -0.39
N LYS A 516 -8.89 28.34 0.04
CA LYS A 516 -7.72 27.82 -0.72
C LYS A 516 -7.42 26.33 -0.45
N SER A 517 -8.30 25.66 0.30
CA SER A 517 -8.27 24.22 0.51
C SER A 517 -9.53 23.65 -0.14
N THR A 518 -9.37 22.60 -0.92
CA THR A 518 -10.47 21.98 -1.67
C THR A 518 -11.15 20.85 -0.90
N THR A 519 -10.54 20.31 0.17
CA THR A 519 -11.04 19.14 0.90
C THR A 519 -10.75 19.12 2.40
N ILE A 520 -11.60 18.40 3.14
CA ILE A 520 -11.39 17.96 4.53
C ILE A 520 -11.32 16.44 4.52
N ASP A 521 -10.18 15.89 4.94
CA ASP A 521 -9.96 14.45 5.08
C ASP A 521 -10.14 14.05 6.55
N ILE A 522 -10.97 13.03 6.78
CA ILE A 522 -11.37 12.56 8.10
C ILE A 522 -10.97 11.09 8.22
N GLN A 523 -10.13 10.75 9.17
CA GLN A 523 -9.80 9.35 9.44
C GLN A 523 -10.83 8.73 10.38
N LEU A 524 -11.62 7.78 9.85
CA LEU A 524 -12.62 7.04 10.59
C LEU A 524 -12.33 5.55 10.54
N ALA A 525 -12.54 4.86 11.65
CA ALA A 525 -12.51 3.40 11.66
C ALA A 525 -13.62 2.87 12.54
N ARG A 526 -14.21 1.75 12.16
CA ARG A 526 -15.18 1.03 12.98
C ARG A 526 -14.50 -0.15 13.66
N ARG A 527 -14.58 -0.22 14.98
CA ARG A 527 -13.87 -1.26 15.76
C ARG A 527 -14.79 -1.84 16.84
N SER A 528 -15.44 -2.95 16.50
CA SER A 528 -16.24 -3.75 17.42
C SER A 528 -15.72 -5.19 17.38
N SER A 529 -14.99 -5.62 18.41
CA SER A 529 -14.51 -7.01 18.45
C SER A 529 -15.69 -7.96 18.68
N CYS A 530 -15.99 -8.80 17.68
CA CYS A 530 -17.01 -9.83 17.79
C CYS A 530 -16.51 -11.08 18.53
N TRP A 531 -15.19 -11.24 18.67
CA TRP A 531 -14.59 -12.44 19.26
C TRP A 531 -14.83 -12.58 20.78
N PHE A 532 -15.02 -11.46 21.50
CA PHE A 532 -15.26 -11.49 22.96
C PHE A 532 -16.69 -11.83 23.37
N THR A 533 -17.64 -11.74 22.43
CA THR A 533 -19.07 -11.74 22.74
C THR A 533 -19.81 -12.96 22.19
N SER A 534 -19.15 -13.79 21.37
CA SER A 534 -19.74 -15.01 20.81
C SER A 534 -19.20 -16.27 21.50
N THR A 535 -20.08 -17.25 21.70
CA THR A 535 -19.71 -18.57 22.24
C THR A 535 -18.93 -19.44 21.24
N HIS A 536 -18.79 -18.98 19.99
CA HIS A 536 -18.03 -19.64 18.93
C HIS A 536 -17.25 -18.61 18.09
N PRO A 537 -15.92 -18.73 17.92
CA PRO A 537 -15.09 -17.82 17.12
C PRO A 537 -15.55 -17.65 15.65
N SER A 538 -16.32 -18.61 15.14
CA SER A 538 -16.87 -18.66 13.78
C SER A 538 -18.27 -18.07 13.63
N THR A 539 -18.86 -17.52 14.70
CA THR A 539 -20.27 -17.04 14.74
C THR A 539 -20.39 -15.53 14.91
N CYS A 540 -19.41 -14.77 14.43
CA CYS A 540 -19.57 -13.34 14.24
C CYS A 540 -20.66 -13.11 13.19
N ALA A 541 -21.92 -13.04 13.62
CA ALA A 541 -23.07 -12.94 12.74
C ALA A 541 -23.23 -11.51 12.19
N GLU A 542 -23.27 -11.45 10.86
CA GLU A 542 -23.61 -10.34 9.94
C GLU A 542 -22.78 -9.04 10.04
N PRO A 543 -22.42 -8.42 8.88
CA PRO A 543 -21.75 -7.13 8.84
C PRO A 543 -22.60 -6.10 9.55
N ARG A 544 -22.18 -5.72 10.75
CA ARG A 544 -22.89 -4.71 11.53
C ARG A 544 -22.66 -3.30 10.98
N LEU A 545 -22.49 -3.07 9.67
CA LEU A 545 -22.17 -1.76 9.02
C LEU A 545 -22.55 -0.57 9.89
N MET A 546 -21.61 0.32 10.19
CA MET A 546 -21.91 1.49 11.02
C MET A 546 -22.14 2.68 10.11
N ASP A 547 -23.36 3.17 10.06
CA ASP A 547 -23.73 4.29 9.22
C ASP A 547 -23.55 5.59 10.01
N ILE A 548 -22.64 6.43 9.55
CA ILE A 548 -22.30 7.71 10.15
C ILE A 548 -22.58 8.82 9.16
N GLU A 549 -23.52 9.68 9.51
CA GLU A 549 -23.73 10.94 8.82
C GLU A 549 -22.78 12.01 9.37
N ILE A 550 -22.14 12.73 8.46
CA ILE A 550 -21.16 13.78 8.75
C ILE A 550 -21.69 15.10 8.22
N GLN A 551 -21.74 16.12 9.09
CA GLN A 551 -22.16 17.47 8.75
C GLN A 551 -21.07 18.51 9.08
N LEU A 552 -20.95 19.55 8.26
CA LEU A 552 -20.02 20.65 8.48
C LEU A 552 -20.65 21.71 9.40
N GLN A 553 -19.95 22.10 10.46
CA GLN A 553 -20.39 23.20 11.32
C GLN A 553 -19.88 24.54 10.80
N THR A 554 -20.80 25.47 10.54
CA THR A 554 -20.52 26.84 10.13
C THR A 554 -21.20 27.86 11.04
N GLN A 555 -20.95 29.15 10.80
CA GLN A 555 -21.64 30.23 11.51
C GLN A 555 -23.16 30.24 11.27
N ALA A 556 -23.63 29.74 10.11
CA ALA A 556 -25.04 29.67 9.75
C ALA A 556 -25.75 28.41 10.29
N GLY A 557 -25.02 27.51 10.96
CA GLY A 557 -25.50 26.21 11.41
C GLY A 557 -24.77 25.05 10.72
N PHE A 558 -25.38 23.87 10.77
CA PHE A 558 -24.86 22.67 10.11
C PHE A 558 -25.29 22.66 8.65
N ILE A 559 -24.33 22.51 7.75
CA ILE A 559 -24.54 22.40 6.30
C ILE A 559 -23.79 21.20 5.76
N TYR A 560 -24.10 20.78 4.54
CA TYR A 560 -23.50 19.64 3.84
C TYR A 560 -23.63 18.34 4.64
N SER A 561 -24.36 17.36 4.11
CA SER A 561 -24.52 16.06 4.76
C SER A 561 -24.03 14.96 3.83
N THR A 562 -23.19 14.09 4.37
CA THR A 562 -22.76 12.86 3.70
C THR A 562 -22.82 11.71 4.69
N THR A 563 -23.33 10.57 4.26
CA THR A 563 -23.34 9.34 5.06
C THR A 563 -22.24 8.42 4.57
N VAL A 564 -21.49 7.84 5.50
CA VAL A 564 -20.49 6.81 5.25
C VAL A 564 -20.83 5.55 6.02
N SER A 565 -20.70 4.40 5.37
CA SER A 565 -20.94 3.09 5.97
C SER A 565 -19.59 2.45 6.29
N LEU A 566 -19.28 2.31 7.58
CA LEU A 566 -17.99 1.79 8.04
C LEU A 566 -18.06 0.29 8.33
N LYS A 567 -17.28 -0.50 7.61
CA LYS A 567 -17.01 -1.91 7.92
C LYS A 567 -15.90 -2.04 8.95
N SER A 568 -15.97 -3.11 9.74
CA SER A 568 -14.85 -3.45 10.62
C SER A 568 -13.76 -4.15 9.82
N ARG A 569 -12.53 -3.65 9.89
CA ARG A 569 -11.38 -4.23 9.17
C ARG A 569 -10.81 -5.47 9.82
N TYR A 570 -10.89 -5.54 11.14
CA TYR A 570 -10.36 -6.64 11.93
C TYR A 570 -11.36 -7.01 13.01
N ASN A 571 -11.57 -8.31 13.17
CA ASN A 571 -12.51 -8.86 14.15
C ASN A 571 -11.89 -9.00 15.55
N LEU A 572 -10.70 -8.43 15.72
CA LEU A 572 -9.84 -8.54 16.89
C LEU A 572 -9.31 -7.16 17.27
N GLN A 573 -9.11 -6.96 18.57
CA GLN A 573 -8.58 -5.71 19.11
C GLN A 573 -7.18 -5.87 19.69
N PHE A 574 -6.78 -7.09 20.02
CA PHE A 574 -5.50 -7.39 20.67
C PHE A 574 -4.77 -8.44 19.85
N ALA A 575 -3.46 -8.26 19.75
CA ALA A 575 -2.54 -9.16 19.08
C ALA A 575 -1.21 -9.17 19.83
N ARG A 576 -0.31 -10.08 19.49
CA ARG A 576 1.05 -10.03 20.03
C ARG A 576 1.76 -8.80 19.50
N CYS A 577 2.63 -8.21 20.31
CA CYS A 577 3.58 -7.22 19.81
C CYS A 577 4.73 -7.84 18.97
N ASN A 578 4.57 -9.06 18.43
CA ASN A 578 5.65 -9.95 17.96
C ASN A 578 6.45 -9.40 16.76
N ALA A 579 5.97 -8.37 16.07
CA ALA A 579 6.81 -7.60 15.13
C ALA A 579 8.03 -6.93 15.80
N MET A 580 8.06 -6.82 17.14
CA MET A 580 9.14 -6.20 17.91
C MET A 580 10.02 -7.18 18.69
N LYS A 581 9.91 -8.49 18.44
CA LYS A 581 10.66 -9.55 19.18
C LYS A 581 10.41 -9.52 20.71
N LEU A 582 9.22 -9.10 21.14
CA LEU A 582 8.82 -9.15 22.55
C LEU A 582 8.33 -10.57 22.94
N PRO A 583 8.39 -10.94 24.23
CA PRO A 583 7.84 -12.20 24.71
C PRO A 583 6.37 -12.37 24.30
N PRO A 584 5.91 -13.60 23.95
CA PRO A 584 4.53 -13.90 23.58
C PRO A 584 3.43 -13.40 24.54
N GLU A 585 3.78 -13.25 25.81
CA GLU A 585 2.94 -12.76 26.92
C GLU A 585 2.65 -11.26 26.84
N LYS A 586 3.40 -10.54 25.99
CA LYS A 586 3.25 -9.10 25.74
C LYS A 586 2.24 -8.88 24.63
N ILE A 587 1.05 -8.45 25.05
CA ILE A 587 -0.09 -8.23 24.17
C ILE A 587 -0.23 -6.73 23.92
N GLY A 588 -0.29 -6.35 22.66
CA GLY A 588 -0.55 -4.98 22.23
C GLY A 588 -2.00 -4.82 21.82
N PHE A 589 -2.49 -3.58 21.87
CA PHE A 589 -3.69 -3.19 21.15
C PHE A 589 -3.31 -2.97 19.69
N LEU A 590 -3.97 -3.69 18.77
CA LEU A 590 -3.64 -3.63 17.34
C LEU A 590 -3.77 -2.17 16.84
N PRO A 591 -2.79 -1.62 16.09
CA PRO A 591 -2.92 -0.28 15.51
C PRO A 591 -4.16 -0.16 14.61
N VAL A 592 -4.67 1.06 14.47
CA VAL A 592 -5.93 1.30 13.75
C VAL A 592 -5.65 1.59 12.29
N MET A 593 -6.18 0.73 11.42
CA MET A 593 -6.24 1.00 9.99
C MET A 593 -7.49 1.84 9.70
N PHE A 594 -7.30 3.08 9.28
CA PHE A 594 -8.39 4.04 9.05
C PHE A 594 -8.92 4.00 7.63
N GLU A 595 -10.18 4.36 7.47
CA GLU A 595 -10.75 4.84 6.22
C GLU A 595 -10.66 6.36 6.19
N THR A 596 -10.07 6.90 5.14
CA THR A 596 -10.10 8.34 4.91
C THR A 596 -11.46 8.67 4.32
N VAL A 597 -12.20 9.62 4.87
CA VAL A 597 -13.42 10.16 4.28
C VAL A 597 -13.11 11.59 3.85
N THR A 598 -13.26 11.86 2.57
CA THR A 598 -12.94 13.17 1.98
C THR A 598 -14.21 13.95 1.68
N ILE A 599 -14.33 15.13 2.28
CA ILE A 599 -15.40 16.08 2.02
C ILE A 599 -14.87 17.22 1.16
N SER A 600 -15.43 17.42 -0.03
CA SER A 600 -15.12 18.58 -0.87
C SER A 600 -15.85 19.82 -0.37
N VAL A 601 -15.13 20.93 -0.21
CA VAL A 601 -15.72 22.20 0.23
C VAL A 601 -15.60 23.22 -0.91
N VAL A 602 -16.74 23.65 -1.45
CA VAL A 602 -16.81 24.37 -2.74
C VAL A 602 -17.02 25.89 -2.57
N ASP A 603 -17.41 26.34 -1.38
CA ASP A 603 -17.76 27.75 -1.11
C ASP A 603 -16.91 28.38 0.00
N HIS A 604 -16.79 29.71 -0.04
CA HIS A 604 -16.03 30.54 0.92
C HIS A 604 -16.78 30.65 2.26
N PHE A 605 -16.91 29.55 2.99
CA PHE A 605 -17.43 29.54 4.35
C PHE A 605 -16.37 29.05 5.33
N TYR A 606 -16.47 29.56 6.56
CA TYR A 606 -15.60 29.13 7.63
C TYR A 606 -16.19 27.89 8.30
N VAL A 607 -15.41 26.81 8.34
CA VAL A 607 -15.75 25.59 9.08
C VAL A 607 -15.10 25.66 10.45
N SER A 608 -15.89 25.44 11.50
CA SER A 608 -15.44 25.46 12.90
C SER A 608 -15.58 24.12 13.62
N GLY A 609 -16.09 23.11 12.93
CA GLY A 609 -16.28 21.77 13.49
C GLY A 609 -16.96 20.82 12.54
N LEU A 610 -17.09 19.57 12.98
CA LEU A 610 -17.83 18.51 12.31
C LEU A 610 -18.83 17.89 13.29
N LYS A 611 -20.04 17.59 12.81
CA LYS A 611 -21.02 16.81 13.55
C LYS A 611 -21.10 15.41 12.96
N PHE A 612 -21.08 14.40 13.83
CA PHE A 612 -21.22 13.00 13.47
C PHE A 612 -22.50 12.46 14.11
N ILE A 613 -23.37 11.85 13.31
CA ILE A 613 -24.62 11.22 13.77
C ILE A 613 -24.55 9.74 13.40
N SER A 614 -24.73 8.86 14.38
CA SER A 614 -24.83 7.42 14.13
C SER A 614 -26.28 7.02 13.90
N HIS A 615 -26.57 6.36 12.78
CA HIS A 615 -27.93 5.92 12.41
C HIS A 615 -28.30 4.54 12.94
N ASN A 616 -27.34 3.77 13.44
CA ASN A 616 -27.56 2.41 13.90
C ASN A 616 -26.72 2.05 15.14
N GLY A 617 -26.20 3.06 15.84
CA GLY A 617 -25.40 2.91 17.05
C GLY A 617 -24.01 2.33 16.78
N GLY A 618 -23.44 1.72 17.82
CA GLY A 618 -22.11 1.11 17.78
C GLY A 618 -20.98 2.09 18.12
N SER A 619 -19.75 1.65 17.87
CA SER A 619 -18.56 2.41 18.22
C SER A 619 -17.66 2.69 17.01
N MET A 620 -17.16 3.92 16.95
CA MET A 620 -16.16 4.35 15.98
C MET A 620 -14.90 4.84 16.68
N ILE A 621 -13.82 4.85 15.92
CA ILE A 621 -12.56 5.49 16.26
C ILE A 621 -12.39 6.66 15.30
N LEU A 622 -12.23 7.85 15.87
CA LEU A 622 -11.89 9.06 15.15
C LEU A 622 -10.38 9.32 15.28
N GLY A 623 -9.69 9.27 14.15
CA GLY A 623 -8.26 9.57 14.03
C GLY A 623 -8.01 11.06 13.83
N THR A 624 -7.24 11.41 12.79
CA THR A 624 -6.99 12.80 12.42
C THR A 624 -8.14 13.41 11.60
N ILE A 625 -8.29 14.73 11.72
CA ILE A 625 -9.02 15.54 10.73
C ILE A 625 -8.01 16.51 10.15
N GLU A 626 -7.84 16.47 8.84
CA GLU A 626 -6.83 17.25 8.12
C GLU A 626 -7.45 17.97 6.94
N THR A 627 -6.82 19.06 6.52
CA THR A 627 -7.22 19.80 5.31
C THR A 627 -6.03 19.98 4.40
N LEU A 628 -6.20 19.74 3.10
CA LEU A 628 -5.12 19.78 2.13
C LEU A 628 -4.90 21.21 1.63
N ILE A 629 -3.66 21.69 1.69
CA ILE A 629 -3.31 23.01 1.16
C ILE A 629 -3.08 22.88 -0.34
N GLN A 630 -3.88 23.58 -1.15
CA GLN A 630 -3.54 23.76 -2.55
C GLN A 630 -2.31 24.69 -2.63
N GLN A 631 -1.14 24.17 -3.00
CA GLN A 631 -0.03 25.05 -3.34
C GLN A 631 -0.47 25.92 -4.51
N SER A 632 -0.63 27.22 -4.28
CA SER A 632 -0.76 28.16 -5.40
C SER A 632 0.52 28.06 -6.20
N SER A 633 0.43 27.71 -7.49
CA SER A 633 1.53 27.86 -8.43
C SER A 633 1.89 29.35 -8.53
N ARG A 634 2.68 29.86 -7.59
CA ARG A 634 3.29 31.18 -7.66
C ARG A 634 4.78 30.99 -7.81
N ALA A 635 5.22 31.41 -8.99
CA ALA A 635 6.58 31.66 -9.43
C ALA A 635 7.60 31.84 -8.30
N SER A 636 8.74 31.19 -8.50
CA SER A 636 10.03 31.45 -7.85
C SER A 636 10.23 32.94 -7.56
N PHE A 637 9.95 33.36 -6.34
CA PHE A 637 10.51 34.61 -5.81
C PHE A 637 11.75 34.24 -5.02
N LEU A 638 12.90 34.64 -5.58
CA LEU A 638 14.19 34.63 -4.91
C LEU A 638 14.07 35.25 -3.52
N LEU A 639 14.32 34.43 -2.49
CA LEU A 639 14.73 34.90 -1.18
C LEU A 639 16.14 35.48 -1.31
N ILE A 640 16.23 36.77 -1.63
CA ILE A 640 17.45 37.54 -1.33
C ILE A 640 17.40 37.85 0.16
N SER A 641 18.25 37.14 0.89
CA SER A 641 18.68 37.42 2.26
C SER A 641 18.88 38.92 2.49
N GLN A 642 18.10 39.48 3.42
CA GLN A 642 18.35 40.79 4.00
C GLN A 642 19.47 40.67 5.03
N TYR A 643 20.73 40.80 4.61
CA TYR A 643 21.81 41.24 5.48
C TYR A 643 22.86 42.05 4.70
N VAL A 644 23.12 43.26 5.22
CA VAL A 644 24.31 44.13 5.07
C VAL A 644 24.40 45.12 3.88
N PHE A 645 24.02 46.38 4.14
CA PHE A 645 24.82 47.64 4.02
C PHE A 645 23.97 48.85 3.57
N PRO A 646 23.75 49.88 4.42
CA PRO A 646 23.38 51.21 3.98
C PRO A 646 24.67 52.00 3.76
N ASN A 647 25.03 52.28 2.50
CA ASN A 647 25.89 53.39 2.06
C ASN A 647 26.28 53.16 0.60
N LEU A 648 25.45 53.59 -0.35
CA LEU A 648 25.88 54.01 -1.69
C LEU A 648 24.76 54.79 -2.40
N ILE A 649 24.24 55.83 -1.74
CA ILE A 649 23.51 56.94 -2.42
C ILE A 649 24.43 58.15 -2.36
N PHE A 650 25.52 58.07 -3.11
CA PHE A 650 26.38 59.18 -3.49
C PHE A 650 27.16 58.66 -4.70
N LEU A 651 27.16 59.41 -5.80
CA LEU A 651 27.65 59.04 -7.15
C LEU A 651 26.68 58.27 -8.05
N LEU A 652 25.65 58.98 -8.55
CA LEU A 652 25.31 59.03 -10.00
C LEU A 652 24.22 60.09 -10.25
N PHE A 653 24.37 61.25 -9.62
CA PHE A 653 23.61 62.47 -9.92
C PHE A 653 24.57 63.60 -10.33
N VAL A 654 25.52 63.28 -11.19
CA VAL A 654 26.30 64.25 -11.95
C VAL A 654 26.68 63.54 -13.25
N PHE A 655 25.96 63.80 -14.33
CA PHE A 655 26.51 64.22 -15.63
C PHE A 655 25.38 64.27 -16.67
N TYR A 656 24.93 65.52 -16.94
CA TYR A 656 24.46 66.07 -18.22
C TYR A 656 23.15 65.49 -18.83
N PHE A 657 22.08 66.20 -19.17
CA PHE A 657 21.83 67.60 -19.60
C PHE A 657 22.91 68.24 -20.48
N LEU A 658 22.57 68.43 -21.77
CA LEU A 658 23.25 69.15 -22.87
C LEU A 658 24.03 68.26 -23.85
N ASN A 659 23.34 67.62 -24.80
CA ASN A 659 23.12 68.11 -26.18
C ASN A 659 22.13 67.21 -26.93
#